data_AF-A0A411WFJ9-F1
#
_entry.id   AF-A0A411WFJ9-F1
#
_cell.length_a   1.000
_cell.length_b   1.000
_cell.length_c   1.000
_cell.angle_alpha   90.00
_cell.angle_beta   90.00
_cell.angle_gamma   90.00
#
_symmetry.space_group_name_H-M   'P 1'
#
loop_
_entity.id
_entity.type
_entity.pdbx_description
1 polymer ?
#
loop_
_entity_poly.entity_id
_entity_poly.type
_entity_poly.pdbx_seq_one_letter_code
_entity_poly.pdbx_strand_id
1 'polypeptide(L)'
;MAGSKVTIFFRERAVFRAILILLAAMFSPMLLAETEGGMTFAHKEWEIACDNTRTCRAAGYGINEGELSVLLTRYAGAGQKVKGTLVFASFNDDEQTPPKQNTAKLWIDGKPQGMLASGEDGRFQLSDAQIEPLIAALIRDKKVEFEYDQKRWQLSGAGFNAVILKMDEYQGRLNTPGAILRKGNRSESEVLPALARPEIIAAAVNKKATPVDLTPEQVDKVSRWLKPTIEAECHGVDDIGDGKNNWKAINVDAKHSLIQVLCWRGAYNEGLAYWLVDNNFSTEPKFITSSASDYGNGIIYLSQKGRGLGDCWLVKNWVWDGKSFVISEELSTGACNGIEAGGPWNLYTVVSTVRSQQEIDDDNAAVKQLYQALEDERKKDSQLAVDKVMERYSHISDRQTEFTIQYIEQNGEYRLPSEKPSADISDDEWQAFIKSDVIAEETEQRGASYTLVDLDGDGQRDLIIDAYIGGTGLFSDISVLKRYKTEFNPVGPSAQNGEFVPVTMYSLNGRGANQADYWIKLNGQVYVAYRNSTFGTDNIYLLKPFSQSAKIPKMTIRYQYALALRKENERPKEVVLDAADLAELEKSLARMSDEMLHDGLPVWSFNHPICPIPASVSKENAQFYYTGDPLHYTVERVADIPVWLKGKCYVGSVGTPFGFYTPKDGVEAFVVITSPREDESFHTSVDLTGSRTVLSINHSRVDLAESHGIFAR
;
A
#
# COMPACT_ATOMS: atom_id res chain seq x y z
N MET A 1 49.91 62.77 35.66
CA MET A 1 49.06 63.87 36.18
C MET A 1 47.67 63.67 35.63
N ALA A 2 46.67 63.66 36.54
CA ALA A 2 45.22 63.86 36.36
C ALA A 2 44.52 63.21 35.14
N GLY A 3 43.47 62.39 35.26
CA GLY A 3 42.55 62.13 36.36
C GLY A 3 41.10 62.19 35.85
N SER A 4 40.29 61.19 36.25
CA SER A 4 38.81 61.16 36.27
C SER A 4 38.07 60.97 34.94
N LYS A 5 36.90 60.30 34.83
CA LYS A 5 36.05 59.40 35.65
C LYS A 5 34.91 58.94 34.67
N VAL A 6 34.50 57.67 34.61
CA VAL A 6 33.19 57.12 35.11
C VAL A 6 31.99 57.85 34.46
N THR A 7 31.04 57.29 33.69
CA THR A 7 30.36 55.98 33.59
C THR A 7 29.47 56.01 32.33
N ILE A 8 29.09 54.87 31.73
CA ILE A 8 27.69 54.40 31.57
C ILE A 8 27.67 53.14 30.69
N PHE A 9 27.14 52.09 31.31
CA PHE A 9 26.75 50.78 30.76
C PHE A 9 25.61 50.88 29.73
N PHE A 10 25.42 49.78 29.00
CA PHE A 10 24.29 49.42 28.11
C PHE A 10 24.42 49.80 26.63
N ARG A 11 25.23 49.04 25.86
CA ARG A 11 24.91 48.80 24.44
C ARG A 11 25.61 47.61 23.75
N GLU A 12 25.79 46.47 24.40
CA GLU A 12 26.45 45.31 23.75
C GLU A 12 25.77 43.94 23.96
N ARG A 13 24.44 43.89 24.00
CA ARG A 13 23.70 42.60 23.98
C ARG A 13 22.77 42.40 22.77
N ALA A 14 22.70 43.37 21.86
CA ALA A 14 21.82 43.29 20.68
C ALA A 14 22.52 42.78 19.40
N VAL A 15 23.86 42.90 19.30
CA VAL A 15 24.59 42.56 18.06
C VAL A 15 25.00 41.08 18.00
N PHE A 16 25.22 40.42 19.14
CA PHE A 16 25.57 39.00 19.18
C PHE A 16 24.38 38.03 19.02
N ARG A 17 23.13 38.51 19.14
CA ARG A 17 21.93 37.70 18.83
C ARG A 17 21.53 37.77 17.35
N ALA A 18 21.96 38.78 16.61
CA ALA A 18 21.67 38.90 15.18
C ALA A 18 22.59 38.03 14.30
N ILE A 19 23.80 37.72 14.77
CA ILE A 19 24.79 36.92 14.01
C ILE A 19 24.58 35.40 14.20
N LEU A 20 24.00 34.96 15.32
CA LEU A 20 23.61 33.55 15.50
C LEU A 20 22.28 33.17 14.82
N ILE A 21 21.44 34.14 14.46
CA ILE A 21 20.19 33.88 13.72
C ILE A 21 20.43 33.85 12.21
N LEU A 22 21.52 34.46 11.70
CA LEU A 22 21.90 34.37 10.29
C LEU A 22 22.69 33.10 9.89
N LEU A 23 23.29 32.37 10.83
CA LEU A 23 23.92 31.06 10.54
C LEU A 23 22.94 29.88 10.62
N ALA A 24 21.76 30.05 11.19
CA ALA A 24 20.71 29.02 11.22
C ALA A 24 19.84 28.99 9.94
N ALA A 25 20.00 29.97 9.04
CA ALA A 25 19.26 30.07 7.78
C ALA A 25 20.00 29.49 6.55
N MET A 26 21.18 28.87 6.76
CA MET A 26 21.94 28.17 5.71
C MET A 26 21.88 26.64 5.80
N PHE A 27 21.07 26.08 6.70
CA PHE A 27 20.55 24.73 6.51
C PHE A 27 19.31 24.84 5.63
N SER A 28 19.52 25.05 4.33
CA SER A 28 18.55 24.55 3.37
C SER A 28 18.35 23.07 3.72
N PRO A 29 17.12 22.57 3.93
CA PRO A 29 16.94 21.16 3.71
C PRO A 29 17.46 20.96 2.29
N MET A 30 18.47 20.11 2.11
CA MET A 30 18.60 19.45 0.83
C MET A 30 17.20 18.89 0.61
N LEU A 31 16.42 19.55 -0.27
CA LEU A 31 15.48 18.81 -1.07
C LEU A 31 16.37 17.71 -1.62
N LEU A 32 16.26 16.52 -1.03
CA LEU A 32 16.55 15.30 -1.74
C LEU A 32 15.74 15.49 -3.01
N ALA A 33 16.44 15.86 -4.08
CA ALA A 33 15.89 15.68 -5.41
C ALA A 33 15.50 14.21 -5.39
N GLU A 34 14.20 13.95 -5.29
CA GLU A 34 13.66 12.65 -5.62
C GLU A 34 14.29 12.36 -6.97
N THR A 35 15.20 11.39 -7.00
CA THR A 35 15.71 10.91 -8.27
C THR A 35 14.46 10.53 -9.05
N GLU A 36 14.25 11.17 -10.20
CA GLU A 36 13.17 10.83 -11.13
C GLU A 36 13.50 9.43 -11.68
N GLY A 37 13.31 8.41 -10.85
CA GLY A 37 13.81 7.06 -11.07
C GLY A 37 14.33 6.38 -9.80
N GLY A 38 14.17 5.06 -9.77
CA GLY A 38 14.78 4.19 -8.78
C GLY A 38 16.31 4.10 -8.90
N MET A 39 16.90 3.05 -8.33
CA MET A 39 18.35 2.82 -8.32
C MET A 39 18.68 1.49 -8.98
N THR A 40 19.76 1.46 -9.77
CA THR A 40 20.39 0.21 -10.20
C THR A 40 21.84 0.14 -9.73
N PHE A 41 22.30 -1.08 -9.45
CA PHE A 41 23.70 -1.34 -9.12
C PHE A 41 24.07 -2.77 -9.50
N ALA A 42 25.24 -2.97 -10.08
CA ALA A 42 25.77 -4.29 -10.39
C ALA A 42 27.21 -4.41 -9.89
N HIS A 43 27.54 -5.57 -9.34
CA HIS A 43 28.90 -5.90 -8.94
C HIS A 43 29.13 -7.39 -9.12
N LYS A 44 30.02 -7.75 -10.05
CA LYS A 44 30.32 -9.14 -10.42
C LYS A 44 29.05 -9.90 -10.83
N GLU A 45 28.78 -11.08 -10.30
CA GLU A 45 27.65 -11.95 -10.68
C GLU A 45 26.35 -11.60 -9.94
N TRP A 46 26.24 -10.39 -9.41
CA TRP A 46 25.03 -9.88 -8.76
C TRP A 46 24.67 -8.49 -9.26
N GLU A 47 23.38 -8.24 -9.39
CA GLU A 47 22.82 -6.93 -9.65
C GLU A 47 21.57 -6.67 -8.82
N ILE A 48 21.17 -5.41 -8.73
CA ILE A 48 19.98 -4.96 -8.02
C ILE A 48 19.34 -3.80 -8.75
N ALA A 49 18.01 -3.82 -8.79
CA ALA A 49 17.19 -2.66 -9.07
C ALA A 49 16.24 -2.41 -7.90
N CYS A 50 16.14 -1.15 -7.48
CA CYS A 50 15.12 -0.71 -6.55
C CYS A 50 14.24 0.32 -7.23
N ASP A 51 12.92 0.16 -7.16
CA ASP A 51 11.98 1.06 -7.81
C ASP A 51 11.67 2.32 -6.99
N ASN A 52 10.89 3.23 -7.59
CA ASN A 52 10.40 4.46 -6.99
C ASN A 52 9.41 4.24 -5.82
N THR A 53 8.97 2.99 -5.54
CA THR A 53 8.23 2.65 -4.29
C THR A 53 9.16 2.22 -3.16
N ARG A 54 10.46 2.13 -3.44
CA ARG A 54 11.54 1.60 -2.62
C ARG A 54 11.60 0.07 -2.49
N THR A 55 10.87 -0.66 -3.33
CA THR A 55 10.99 -2.12 -3.40
C THR A 55 12.25 -2.49 -4.16
N CYS A 56 13.06 -3.40 -3.60
CA CYS A 56 14.35 -3.81 -4.17
C CYS A 56 14.33 -5.27 -4.62
N ARG A 57 14.94 -5.54 -5.77
CA ARG A 57 15.07 -6.86 -6.40
C ARG A 57 16.53 -7.09 -6.77
N ALA A 58 17.18 -8.05 -6.11
CA ALA A 58 18.58 -8.41 -6.33
C ALA A 58 18.68 -9.77 -7.03
N ALA A 59 19.24 -9.80 -8.23
CA ALA A 59 19.47 -11.02 -8.99
C ALA A 59 20.93 -11.48 -8.84
N GLY A 60 21.11 -12.78 -8.55
CA GLY A 60 22.40 -13.46 -8.53
C GLY A 60 22.45 -14.55 -9.59
N TYR A 61 23.64 -14.79 -10.14
CA TYR A 61 23.84 -15.74 -11.24
C TYR A 61 24.78 -16.89 -10.86
N GLY A 62 24.72 -17.98 -11.63
CA GLY A 62 25.67 -19.08 -11.54
C GLY A 62 27.13 -18.65 -11.74
N ILE A 63 28.07 -19.55 -11.45
CA ILE A 63 29.49 -19.29 -11.72
C ILE A 63 29.74 -19.18 -13.23
N ASN A 64 29.02 -19.98 -14.02
CA ASN A 64 29.06 -19.90 -15.47
C ASN A 64 27.75 -19.35 -16.03
N GLU A 65 27.86 -18.77 -17.22
CA GLU A 65 26.72 -18.34 -18.01
C GLU A 65 25.82 -19.52 -18.38
N GLY A 66 24.50 -19.34 -18.31
CA GLY A 66 23.52 -20.35 -18.69
C GLY A 66 23.35 -21.49 -17.69
N GLU A 67 23.56 -21.24 -16.39
CA GLU A 67 23.37 -22.23 -15.33
C GLU A 67 22.06 -22.02 -14.55
N LEU A 68 22.02 -20.97 -13.72
CA LEU A 68 20.89 -20.64 -12.85
C LEU A 68 20.88 -19.15 -12.51
N SER A 69 19.74 -18.67 -12.02
CA SER A 69 19.66 -17.37 -11.34
C SER A 69 18.76 -17.44 -10.11
N VAL A 70 19.10 -16.65 -9.09
CA VAL A 70 18.27 -16.44 -7.89
C VAL A 70 17.87 -14.98 -7.80
N LEU A 71 16.59 -14.71 -7.58
CA LEU A 71 16.05 -13.39 -7.30
C LEU A 71 15.72 -13.26 -5.81
N LEU A 72 16.28 -12.23 -5.17
CA LEU A 72 15.94 -11.82 -3.81
C LEU A 72 15.16 -10.51 -3.83
N THR A 73 13.92 -10.53 -3.34
CA THR A 73 13.05 -9.35 -3.32
C THR A 73 12.79 -8.89 -1.89
N ARG A 74 12.88 -7.59 -1.63
CA ARG A 74 12.50 -6.99 -0.34
C ARG A 74 11.70 -5.71 -0.54
N TYR A 75 10.48 -5.69 0.00
CA TYR A 75 9.61 -4.52 0.05
C TYR A 75 10.16 -3.44 1.01
N ALA A 76 9.72 -2.21 0.82
CA ALA A 76 10.03 -1.09 1.71
C ALA A 76 9.11 -1.02 2.94
N GLY A 77 9.52 -0.26 3.96
CA GLY A 77 8.82 -0.16 5.24
C GLY A 77 9.33 -1.15 6.30
N ALA A 78 8.94 -0.93 7.55
CA ALA A 78 9.39 -1.69 8.71
C ALA A 78 8.98 -3.17 8.64
N GLY A 79 9.78 -4.06 9.21
CA GLY A 79 9.42 -5.49 9.38
C GLY A 79 9.38 -6.35 8.11
N GLN A 80 9.63 -5.78 6.92
CA GLN A 80 9.62 -6.52 5.65
C GLN A 80 10.73 -7.57 5.56
N LYS A 81 10.35 -8.81 5.23
CA LYS A 81 11.25 -9.96 5.01
C LYS A 81 11.79 -9.98 3.57
N VAL A 82 12.88 -10.71 3.37
CA VAL A 82 13.41 -11.03 2.04
C VAL A 82 12.71 -12.28 1.52
N LYS A 83 12.33 -12.24 0.24
CA LYS A 83 11.72 -13.36 -0.50
C LYS A 83 12.69 -13.85 -1.56
N GLY A 84 12.61 -15.13 -1.92
CA GLY A 84 13.59 -15.78 -2.78
C GLY A 84 12.95 -16.68 -3.84
N THR A 85 13.34 -16.50 -5.09
CA THR A 85 12.93 -17.35 -6.21
C THR A 85 14.16 -17.80 -6.99
N LEU A 86 14.17 -19.05 -7.45
CA LEU A 86 15.23 -19.67 -8.25
C LEU A 86 14.69 -20.03 -9.64
N VAL A 87 15.52 -19.89 -10.66
CA VAL A 87 15.28 -20.44 -11.99
C VAL A 87 16.55 -21.10 -12.51
N PHE A 88 16.40 -22.21 -13.23
CA PHE A 88 17.49 -22.84 -13.99
C PHE A 88 17.42 -22.40 -15.44
N ALA A 89 18.57 -22.32 -16.10
CA ALA A 89 18.60 -21.93 -17.49
C ALA A 89 17.86 -22.95 -18.38
N SER A 90 17.04 -22.43 -19.29
CA SER A 90 16.25 -23.18 -20.28
C SER A 90 16.38 -22.58 -21.69
N PHE A 91 17.33 -21.66 -21.90
CA PHE A 91 17.48 -20.87 -23.13
C PHE A 91 17.63 -21.68 -24.42
N ASN A 92 18.19 -22.90 -24.35
CA ASN A 92 18.45 -23.77 -25.51
C ASN A 92 17.48 -24.96 -25.59
N ASP A 93 16.46 -25.03 -24.75
CA ASP A 93 15.49 -26.11 -24.79
C ASP A 93 14.46 -25.81 -25.90
N ASP A 94 14.59 -26.50 -27.04
CA ASP A 94 13.63 -26.44 -28.15
C ASP A 94 12.21 -26.72 -27.63
N GLU A 95 11.37 -25.68 -27.64
CA GLU A 95 9.91 -25.62 -27.42
C GLU A 95 9.18 -26.80 -26.71
N GLN A 96 8.45 -26.44 -25.64
CA GLN A 96 7.13 -26.97 -25.25
C GLN A 96 7.03 -28.30 -24.47
N THR A 97 7.98 -28.61 -23.58
CA THR A 97 7.64 -29.51 -22.46
C THR A 97 8.30 -29.05 -21.16
N PRO A 98 7.56 -28.56 -20.16
CA PRO A 98 8.10 -28.52 -18.80
C PRO A 98 8.46 -29.97 -18.44
N PRO A 99 9.70 -30.28 -18.01
CA PRO A 99 9.98 -31.61 -17.49
C PRO A 99 9.05 -31.85 -16.29
N LYS A 100 8.08 -32.74 -16.49
CA LYS A 100 6.87 -32.93 -15.66
C LYS A 100 7.12 -33.48 -14.24
N GLN A 101 8.33 -33.43 -13.69
CA GLN A 101 8.59 -33.99 -12.35
C GLN A 101 9.92 -33.60 -11.69
N ASN A 102 10.43 -32.39 -11.88
CA ASN A 102 11.76 -32.05 -11.36
C ASN A 102 11.70 -31.26 -10.05
N THR A 103 12.11 -31.90 -8.96
CA THR A 103 12.29 -31.28 -7.64
C THR A 103 13.65 -30.57 -7.61
N ALA A 104 13.67 -29.31 -7.16
CA ALA A 104 14.92 -28.60 -6.86
C ALA A 104 15.26 -28.71 -5.37
N LYS A 105 16.55 -28.72 -5.03
CA LYS A 105 17.02 -28.83 -3.64
C LYS A 105 18.18 -27.89 -3.39
N LEU A 106 18.13 -27.14 -2.28
CA LEU A 106 19.23 -26.27 -1.84
C LEU A 106 20.28 -27.06 -1.07
N TRP A 107 21.55 -26.81 -1.34
CA TRP A 107 22.70 -27.35 -0.65
C TRP A 107 23.64 -26.23 -0.18
N ILE A 108 24.07 -26.30 1.07
CA ILE A 108 25.03 -25.37 1.67
C ILE A 108 26.19 -26.17 2.26
N ASP A 109 27.41 -25.93 1.78
CA ASP A 109 28.62 -26.68 2.15
C ASP A 109 28.40 -28.21 2.10
N GLY A 110 27.72 -28.69 1.06
CA GLY A 110 27.40 -30.11 0.88
C GLY A 110 26.29 -30.66 1.78
N LYS A 111 25.60 -29.84 2.57
CA LYS A 111 24.46 -30.24 3.41
C LYS A 111 23.13 -29.79 2.78
N PRO A 112 22.15 -30.70 2.61
CA PRO A 112 20.86 -30.34 2.03
C PRO A 112 20.04 -29.47 2.98
N GLN A 113 19.32 -28.49 2.44
CA GLN A 113 18.42 -27.57 3.16
C GLN A 113 16.92 -27.83 2.81
N GLY A 114 16.62 -29.01 2.29
CA GLY A 114 15.26 -29.39 1.88
C GLY A 114 14.95 -29.08 0.41
N MET A 115 13.79 -29.57 -0.04
CA MET A 115 13.27 -29.33 -1.38
C MET A 115 12.72 -27.90 -1.50
N LEU A 116 12.82 -27.33 -2.68
CA LEU A 116 12.14 -26.07 -3.01
C LEU A 116 10.75 -26.39 -3.57
N ALA A 117 9.80 -25.49 -3.32
CA ALA A 117 8.48 -25.58 -3.93
C ALA A 117 8.59 -25.24 -5.42
N SER A 118 8.02 -26.06 -6.29
CA SER A 118 7.97 -25.79 -7.74
C SER A 118 6.81 -24.85 -8.04
N GLY A 119 7.10 -23.75 -8.72
CA GLY A 119 6.12 -22.91 -9.39
C GLY A 119 5.73 -23.50 -10.75
N GLU A 120 4.53 -23.16 -11.22
CA GLU A 120 4.05 -23.61 -12.54
C GLU A 120 4.70 -22.88 -13.71
N ASP A 121 5.33 -21.73 -13.46
CA ASP A 121 6.10 -20.96 -14.43
C ASP A 121 7.52 -21.50 -14.65
N GLY A 122 7.83 -22.67 -14.06
CA GLY A 122 9.14 -23.31 -14.13
C GLY A 122 10.16 -22.76 -13.13
N ARG A 123 9.76 -21.82 -12.25
CA ARG A 123 10.61 -21.29 -11.17
C ARG A 123 10.43 -22.08 -9.88
N PHE A 124 11.33 -21.91 -8.93
CA PHE A 124 11.31 -22.57 -7.63
C PHE A 124 11.29 -21.54 -6.51
N GLN A 125 10.33 -21.65 -5.59
CA GLN A 125 10.22 -20.75 -4.45
C GLN A 125 11.04 -21.26 -3.27
N LEU A 126 11.75 -20.34 -2.62
CA LEU A 126 12.49 -20.60 -1.38
C LEU A 126 11.60 -20.26 -0.19
N SER A 127 11.53 -21.17 0.79
CA SER A 127 10.82 -20.89 2.04
C SER A 127 11.62 -19.94 2.95
N ASP A 128 10.95 -19.31 3.91
CA ASP A 128 11.60 -18.49 4.95
C ASP A 128 12.74 -19.26 5.64
N ALA A 129 12.54 -20.55 5.92
CA ALA A 129 13.53 -21.44 6.53
C ALA A 129 14.76 -21.71 5.63
N GLN A 130 14.66 -21.50 4.32
CA GLN A 130 15.75 -21.65 3.34
C GLN A 130 16.45 -20.32 3.04
N ILE A 131 15.73 -19.21 3.08
CA ILE A 131 16.26 -17.87 2.77
C ILE A 131 17.30 -17.43 3.81
N GLU A 132 17.03 -17.59 5.10
CA GLU A 132 17.99 -17.15 6.13
C GLU A 132 19.33 -17.91 6.04
N PRO A 133 19.37 -19.26 5.95
CA PRO A 133 20.63 -19.99 5.74
C PRO A 133 21.32 -19.65 4.42
N LEU A 134 20.57 -19.47 3.32
CA LEU A 134 21.12 -19.06 2.02
C LEU A 134 21.86 -17.73 2.12
N ILE A 135 21.21 -16.70 2.65
CA ILE A 135 21.81 -15.37 2.84
C ILE A 135 23.03 -15.47 3.76
N ALA A 136 22.92 -16.17 4.89
CA ALA A 136 24.03 -16.35 5.81
C ALA A 136 25.23 -17.07 5.17
N ALA A 137 24.99 -18.01 4.24
CA ALA A 137 26.01 -18.68 3.47
C ALA A 137 26.70 -17.75 2.48
N LEU A 138 25.94 -16.96 1.72
CA LEU A 138 26.47 -16.00 0.74
C LEU A 138 27.30 -14.89 1.42
N ILE A 139 26.86 -14.38 2.58
CA ILE A 139 27.64 -13.38 3.35
C ILE A 139 29.03 -13.89 3.72
N ARG A 140 29.11 -15.18 4.06
CA ARG A 140 30.33 -15.85 4.54
C ARG A 140 31.11 -16.54 3.42
N ASP A 141 30.74 -16.30 2.16
CA ASP A 141 31.38 -16.91 0.98
C ASP A 141 31.43 -18.44 1.05
N LYS A 142 30.36 -19.05 1.58
CA LYS A 142 30.19 -20.51 1.64
C LYS A 142 29.73 -21.06 0.29
N LYS A 143 29.95 -22.36 0.08
CA LYS A 143 29.51 -23.01 -1.16
C LYS A 143 27.98 -23.19 -1.14
N VAL A 144 27.29 -22.54 -2.07
CA VAL A 144 25.84 -22.65 -2.28
C VAL A 144 25.57 -23.32 -3.61
N GLU A 145 24.85 -24.44 -3.59
CA GLU A 145 24.51 -25.20 -4.79
C GLU A 145 23.02 -25.49 -4.82
N PHE A 146 22.44 -25.50 -6.02
CA PHE A 146 21.09 -26.00 -6.24
C PHE A 146 21.15 -27.27 -7.08
N GLU A 147 20.51 -28.32 -6.58
CA GLU A 147 20.38 -29.61 -7.27
C GLU A 147 19.08 -29.61 -8.06
N TYR A 148 19.17 -29.89 -9.36
CA TYR A 148 18.05 -30.02 -10.28
C TYR A 148 18.40 -31.07 -11.35
N ASP A 149 17.46 -31.98 -11.61
CA ASP A 149 17.67 -33.12 -12.52
C ASP A 149 18.98 -33.89 -12.22
N GLN A 150 19.22 -34.18 -10.94
CA GLN A 150 20.41 -34.86 -10.41
C GLN A 150 21.76 -34.15 -10.68
N LYS A 151 21.74 -32.94 -11.25
CA LYS A 151 22.91 -32.09 -11.43
C LYS A 151 22.94 -31.03 -10.34
N ARG A 152 24.13 -30.57 -9.98
CA ARG A 152 24.33 -29.46 -9.04
C ARG A 152 24.98 -28.29 -9.75
N TRP A 153 24.37 -27.14 -9.56
CA TRP A 153 24.80 -25.88 -10.13
C TRP A 153 25.13 -24.93 -8.99
N GLN A 154 26.28 -24.28 -9.04
CA GLN A 154 26.75 -23.41 -7.98
C GLN A 154 26.28 -21.97 -8.23
N LEU A 155 25.61 -21.37 -7.24
CA LEU A 155 25.32 -19.94 -7.23
C LEU A 155 26.61 -19.18 -6.87
N SER A 156 26.98 -18.16 -7.63
CA SER A 156 28.13 -17.32 -7.28
C SER A 156 27.84 -16.50 -6.03
N GLY A 157 28.74 -16.50 -5.04
CA GLY A 157 28.70 -15.56 -3.91
C GLY A 157 29.36 -14.22 -4.22
N ALA A 158 30.08 -14.12 -5.34
CA ALA A 158 30.89 -12.96 -5.67
C ALA A 158 29.99 -11.81 -6.16
N GLY A 159 29.96 -10.72 -5.39
CA GLY A 159 29.08 -9.58 -5.66
C GLY A 159 28.01 -9.37 -4.59
N PHE A 160 27.57 -10.46 -3.95
CA PHE A 160 26.43 -10.48 -3.04
C PHE A 160 26.49 -9.40 -1.96
N ASN A 161 27.59 -9.34 -1.20
CA ASN A 161 27.73 -8.37 -0.10
C ASN A 161 27.62 -6.91 -0.56
N ALA A 162 28.11 -6.57 -1.76
CA ALA A 162 28.03 -5.21 -2.28
C ALA A 162 26.60 -4.84 -2.67
N VAL A 163 25.91 -5.74 -3.36
CA VAL A 163 24.52 -5.56 -3.79
C VAL A 163 23.56 -5.50 -2.60
N ILE A 164 23.71 -6.38 -1.62
CA ILE A 164 22.86 -6.41 -0.42
C ILE A 164 23.12 -5.21 0.49
N LEU A 165 24.37 -4.75 0.58
CA LEU A 165 24.66 -3.50 1.29
C LEU A 165 23.95 -2.31 0.63
N LYS A 166 23.89 -2.26 -0.71
CA LYS A 166 23.12 -1.24 -1.44
C LYS A 166 21.62 -1.35 -1.19
N MET A 167 21.09 -2.56 -1.07
CA MET A 167 19.68 -2.79 -0.68
C MET A 167 19.38 -2.22 0.72
N ASP A 168 20.24 -2.50 1.71
CA ASP A 168 20.09 -1.96 3.07
C ASP A 168 20.26 -0.43 3.11
N GLU A 169 21.17 0.13 2.33
CA GLU A 169 21.39 1.58 2.22
C GLU A 169 20.17 2.30 1.63
N TYR A 170 19.69 1.84 0.48
CA TYR A 170 18.58 2.48 -0.24
C TYR A 170 17.27 2.48 0.56
N GLN A 171 17.01 1.42 1.32
CA GLN A 171 15.84 1.33 2.20
C GLN A 171 16.07 1.95 3.59
N GLY A 172 17.25 2.53 3.84
CA GLY A 172 17.58 3.13 5.12
C GLY A 172 17.62 2.13 6.27
N ARG A 173 17.99 0.88 6.02
CA ARG A 173 18.05 -0.21 7.02
C ARG A 173 19.41 -0.37 7.70
N LEU A 174 20.43 0.39 7.29
CA LEU A 174 21.75 0.29 7.91
C LEU A 174 21.69 0.50 9.44
N ASN A 175 22.37 -0.39 10.16
CA ASN A 175 22.45 -0.43 11.61
C ASN A 175 21.13 -0.72 12.35
N THR A 176 20.11 -1.27 11.68
CA THR A 176 18.90 -1.81 12.33
C THR A 176 19.03 -3.33 12.56
N PRO A 177 18.19 -3.94 13.41
CA PRO A 177 18.15 -5.41 13.56
C PRO A 177 17.81 -6.16 12.26
N GLY A 178 16.98 -5.56 11.40
CA GLY A 178 16.53 -6.12 10.12
C GLY A 178 17.46 -5.83 8.92
N ALA A 179 18.58 -5.15 9.12
CA ALA A 179 19.62 -5.07 8.09
C ALA A 179 20.13 -6.48 7.75
N ILE A 180 20.46 -6.77 6.49
CA ILE A 180 21.00 -8.09 6.14
C ILE A 180 22.49 -8.16 6.49
N LEU A 181 23.26 -7.13 6.11
CA LEU A 181 24.71 -7.13 6.27
C LEU A 181 25.16 -6.36 7.51
N ARG A 182 24.79 -5.08 7.61
CA ARG A 182 25.23 -4.17 8.69
C ARG A 182 24.14 -4.02 9.76
N LYS A 183 23.95 -5.08 10.54
CA LYS A 183 23.00 -5.09 11.68
C LYS A 183 23.42 -4.13 12.80
N GLY A 184 22.45 -3.64 13.55
CA GLY A 184 22.67 -2.80 14.72
C GLY A 184 21.42 -2.68 15.60
N ASN A 185 21.35 -1.64 16.43
CA ASN A 185 20.29 -1.42 17.41
C ASN A 185 19.37 -0.24 17.08
N ARG A 186 19.52 0.39 15.90
CA ARG A 186 18.60 1.44 15.43
C ARG A 186 17.21 0.84 15.21
N SER A 187 16.16 1.55 15.62
CA SER A 187 14.80 1.01 15.56
C SER A 187 14.37 0.66 14.13
N GLU A 188 13.68 -0.46 13.95
CA GLU A 188 13.03 -0.80 12.67
C GLU A 188 11.93 0.19 12.30
N SER A 189 11.36 0.92 13.26
CA SER A 189 10.38 1.99 12.99
C SER A 189 11.01 3.22 12.31
N GLU A 190 12.34 3.33 12.29
CA GLU A 190 13.07 4.42 11.61
C GLU A 190 13.47 4.06 10.17
N VAL A 191 13.13 2.85 9.70
CA VAL A 191 13.36 2.44 8.31
C VAL A 191 12.51 3.29 7.37
N LEU A 192 13.01 3.55 6.16
CA LEU A 192 12.27 4.34 5.19
C LEU A 192 10.95 3.63 4.82
N PRO A 193 9.79 4.30 4.92
CA PRO A 193 8.52 3.71 4.54
C PRO A 193 8.48 3.46 3.03
N ALA A 194 7.58 2.56 2.61
CA ALA A 194 7.21 2.44 1.21
C ALA A 194 6.63 3.77 0.70
N LEU A 195 6.91 4.11 -0.55
CA LEU A 195 6.30 5.25 -1.22
C LEU A 195 5.14 4.79 -2.09
N ALA A 196 4.09 5.61 -2.17
CA ALA A 196 2.96 5.35 -3.06
C ALA A 196 3.43 5.32 -4.52
N ARG A 197 2.87 4.40 -5.32
CA ARG A 197 3.04 4.42 -6.77
C ARG A 197 2.43 5.72 -7.32
N PRO A 198 3.17 6.53 -8.10
CA PRO A 198 2.60 7.69 -8.78
C PRO A 198 1.41 7.28 -9.66
N GLU A 199 0.37 8.12 -9.71
CA GLU A 199 -0.80 7.88 -10.53
C GLU A 199 -0.72 8.71 -11.82
N ILE A 200 -0.87 8.05 -12.97
CA ILE A 200 -0.95 8.67 -14.29
C ILE A 200 -2.37 8.52 -14.82
N ILE A 201 -3.02 9.65 -15.10
CA ILE A 201 -4.34 9.65 -15.74
C ILE A 201 -4.14 9.66 -17.25
N ALA A 202 -4.29 8.49 -17.87
CA ALA A 202 -4.27 8.32 -19.32
C ALA A 202 -5.41 9.09 -19.97
N ALA A 203 -5.05 9.99 -20.89
CA ALA A 203 -6.02 10.78 -21.65
C ALA A 203 -6.59 10.00 -22.83
N ALA A 204 -7.75 10.45 -23.31
CA ALA A 204 -8.36 9.89 -24.51
C ALA A 204 -7.47 10.14 -25.74
N VAL A 205 -7.34 9.10 -26.57
CA VAL A 205 -6.53 9.14 -27.80
C VAL A 205 -7.35 8.74 -29.03
N ASN A 206 -6.86 9.14 -30.19
CA ASN A 206 -7.32 8.62 -31.47
C ASN A 206 -6.79 7.19 -31.67
N LYS A 207 -7.58 6.19 -31.25
CA LYS A 207 -7.24 4.76 -31.37
C LYS A 207 -7.09 4.25 -32.82
N LYS A 208 -7.47 5.05 -33.81
CA LYS A 208 -7.35 4.72 -35.24
C LYS A 208 -6.18 5.45 -35.91
N ALA A 209 -5.37 6.18 -35.14
CA ALA A 209 -4.24 6.90 -35.67
C ALA A 209 -3.21 5.91 -36.24
N THR A 210 -2.82 6.13 -37.48
CA THR A 210 -1.72 5.43 -38.13
C THR A 210 -0.62 6.45 -38.49
N PRO A 211 0.66 6.04 -38.54
CA PRO A 211 1.73 6.91 -38.99
C PRO A 211 1.52 7.36 -40.44
N VAL A 212 1.58 8.66 -40.69
CA VAL A 212 1.48 9.28 -42.03
C VAL A 212 2.76 10.05 -42.34
N ASP A 213 3.28 9.96 -43.56
CA ASP A 213 4.48 10.70 -43.95
C ASP A 213 4.23 12.22 -43.88
N LEU A 214 5.18 12.97 -43.29
CA LEU A 214 5.16 14.43 -43.35
C LEU A 214 5.39 14.90 -44.79
N THR A 215 4.69 15.94 -45.21
CA THR A 215 4.97 16.62 -46.47
C THR A 215 6.30 17.37 -46.40
N PRO A 216 6.96 17.68 -47.53
CA PRO A 216 8.18 18.50 -47.53
C PRO A 216 8.02 19.84 -46.81
N GLU A 217 6.85 20.49 -46.94
CA GLU A 217 6.54 21.74 -46.22
C GLU A 217 6.48 21.54 -44.70
N GLN A 218 5.88 20.44 -44.24
CA GLN A 218 5.83 20.11 -42.81
C GLN A 218 7.22 19.79 -42.27
N VAL A 219 8.02 19.03 -43.01
CA VAL A 219 9.43 18.75 -42.66
C VAL A 219 10.21 20.06 -42.55
N ASP A 220 10.14 20.94 -43.56
CA ASP A 220 10.83 22.23 -43.54
C ASP A 220 10.43 23.06 -42.31
N LYS A 221 9.14 23.09 -41.98
CA LYS A 221 8.58 23.82 -40.84
C LYS A 221 9.17 23.37 -39.50
N VAL A 222 9.30 22.06 -39.28
CA VAL A 222 9.78 21.51 -37.99
C VAL A 222 11.28 21.23 -37.95
N SER A 223 11.94 21.15 -39.11
CA SER A 223 13.34 20.71 -39.21
C SER A 223 14.31 21.51 -38.37
N ARG A 224 14.13 22.84 -38.26
CA ARG A 224 15.04 23.70 -37.48
C ARG A 224 15.03 23.35 -36.00
N TRP A 225 13.89 22.88 -35.47
CA TRP A 225 13.74 22.52 -34.07
C TRP A 225 14.26 21.11 -33.79
N LEU A 226 14.04 20.17 -34.70
CA LEU A 226 14.41 18.77 -34.46
C LEU A 226 15.90 18.49 -34.71
N LYS A 227 16.54 19.20 -35.66
CA LYS A 227 17.94 18.98 -36.04
C LYS A 227 18.90 18.91 -34.85
N PRO A 228 18.91 19.86 -33.89
CA PRO A 228 19.80 19.78 -32.73
C PRO A 228 19.62 18.51 -31.91
N THR A 229 18.36 18.09 -31.66
CA THR A 229 18.08 16.85 -30.92
C THR A 229 18.41 15.60 -31.73
N ILE A 230 18.22 15.61 -33.05
CA ILE A 230 18.62 14.50 -33.92
C ILE A 230 20.14 14.36 -33.91
N GLU A 231 20.90 15.45 -34.06
CA GLU A 231 22.37 15.42 -34.03
C GLU A 231 22.92 14.96 -32.67
N ALA A 232 22.25 15.33 -31.58
CA ALA A 232 22.66 14.96 -30.22
C ALA A 232 22.30 13.51 -29.86
N GLU A 233 21.09 13.05 -30.18
CA GLU A 233 20.49 11.82 -29.63
C GLU A 233 20.41 10.67 -30.65
N CYS A 234 20.49 10.97 -31.95
CA CYS A 234 20.31 9.98 -33.01
C CYS A 234 21.63 9.69 -33.73
N HIS A 235 22.32 8.64 -33.29
CA HIS A 235 23.59 8.22 -33.86
C HIS A 235 23.41 7.35 -35.11
N GLY A 236 24.04 7.74 -36.21
CA GLY A 236 24.05 6.96 -37.46
C GLY A 236 22.81 7.12 -38.34
N VAL A 237 21.97 8.14 -38.12
CA VAL A 237 20.79 8.44 -38.96
C VAL A 237 21.13 8.51 -40.45
N ASP A 238 22.26 9.11 -40.79
CA ASP A 238 22.73 9.27 -42.17
C ASP A 238 23.06 7.93 -42.86
N ASP A 239 23.34 6.87 -42.07
CA ASP A 239 23.73 5.55 -42.56
C ASP A 239 22.53 4.57 -42.70
N ILE A 240 21.33 4.97 -42.28
CA ILE A 240 20.17 4.06 -42.11
C ILE A 240 19.20 4.09 -43.32
N GLY A 241 19.47 4.90 -44.36
CA GLY A 241 18.66 4.96 -45.58
C GLY A 241 19.29 5.65 -46.78
N ASP A 242 18.58 5.62 -47.92
CA ASP A 242 18.95 6.19 -49.23
C ASP A 242 18.91 7.74 -49.29
N GLY A 243 19.00 8.41 -48.14
CA GLY A 243 18.84 9.86 -47.99
C GLY A 243 17.39 10.33 -47.79
N LYS A 244 16.42 9.42 -47.63
CA LYS A 244 15.01 9.73 -47.31
C LYS A 244 14.68 9.42 -45.85
N ASN A 245 14.95 10.38 -44.98
CA ASN A 245 14.43 10.35 -43.61
C ASN A 245 12.89 10.39 -43.65
N ASN A 246 12.22 9.26 -43.50
CA ASN A 246 10.75 9.19 -43.52
C ASN A 246 10.17 9.69 -42.19
N TRP A 247 10.14 11.01 -42.03
CA TRP A 247 9.50 11.66 -40.89
C TRP A 247 8.01 11.37 -40.97
N LYS A 248 7.45 10.80 -39.91
CA LYS A 248 6.03 10.47 -39.84
C LYS A 248 5.33 11.25 -38.75
N ALA A 249 4.04 11.52 -38.95
CA ALA A 249 3.15 12.13 -37.98
C ALA A 249 2.14 11.08 -37.53
N ILE A 250 1.90 10.99 -36.22
CA ILE A 250 0.82 10.19 -35.65
C ILE A 250 -0.09 11.12 -34.86
N ASN A 251 -1.35 11.21 -35.25
CA ASN A 251 -2.33 12.04 -34.54
C ASN A 251 -2.71 11.40 -33.20
N VAL A 252 -2.26 11.96 -32.08
CA VAL A 252 -2.53 11.43 -30.73
C VAL A 252 -3.96 11.76 -30.31
N ASP A 253 -4.37 13.01 -30.47
CA ASP A 253 -5.71 13.50 -30.12
C ASP A 253 -6.14 14.68 -31.02
N ALA A 254 -7.24 15.35 -30.65
CA ALA A 254 -7.80 16.47 -31.40
C ALA A 254 -6.86 17.68 -31.55
N LYS A 255 -5.81 17.79 -30.72
CA LYS A 255 -4.89 18.92 -30.67
C LYS A 255 -3.42 18.56 -30.87
N HIS A 256 -3.02 17.31 -30.63
CA HIS A 256 -1.62 16.89 -30.58
C HIS A 256 -1.29 15.74 -31.52
N SER A 257 -0.07 15.79 -32.06
CA SER A 257 0.54 14.75 -32.88
C SER A 257 1.94 14.42 -32.38
N LEU A 258 2.39 13.20 -32.66
CA LEU A 258 3.79 12.79 -32.53
C LEU A 258 4.49 12.92 -33.87
N ILE A 259 5.70 13.46 -33.87
CA ILE A 259 6.65 13.29 -34.97
C ILE A 259 7.51 12.08 -34.65
N GLN A 260 7.60 11.13 -35.58
CA GLN A 260 8.38 9.90 -35.50
C GLN A 260 9.50 9.94 -36.54
N VAL A 261 10.73 9.64 -36.11
CA VAL A 261 11.90 9.51 -36.99
C VAL A 261 12.67 8.26 -36.60
N LEU A 262 13.12 7.47 -37.58
CA LEU A 262 14.07 6.39 -37.33
C LEU A 262 15.42 7.01 -36.91
N CYS A 263 15.81 6.78 -35.66
CA CYS A 263 16.88 7.49 -34.97
C CYS A 263 18.19 6.70 -34.99
N TRP A 264 18.12 5.37 -34.85
CA TRP A 264 19.27 4.49 -35.01
C TRP A 264 18.84 3.07 -35.36
N ARG A 265 19.76 2.29 -35.95
CA ARG A 265 19.57 0.87 -36.23
C ARG A 265 20.85 0.11 -35.87
N GLY A 266 20.71 -0.87 -34.99
CA GLY A 266 21.77 -1.80 -34.62
C GLY A 266 21.58 -3.18 -35.25
N ALA A 267 22.41 -4.14 -34.86
CA ALA A 267 22.40 -5.49 -35.41
C ALA A 267 21.08 -6.27 -35.16
N TYR A 268 20.36 -5.95 -34.09
CA TYR A 268 19.15 -6.66 -33.65
C TYR A 268 18.09 -5.75 -33.03
N ASN A 269 18.32 -4.43 -32.98
CA ASN A 269 17.40 -3.43 -32.45
C ASN A 269 17.33 -2.23 -33.40
N GLU A 270 16.26 -1.46 -33.33
CA GLU A 270 16.20 -0.09 -33.85
C GLU A 270 15.54 0.83 -32.83
N GLY A 271 15.83 2.12 -32.93
CA GLY A 271 15.27 3.17 -32.08
C GLY A 271 14.55 4.21 -32.91
N LEU A 272 13.31 4.49 -32.54
CA LEU A 272 12.51 5.60 -33.05
C LEU A 272 12.62 6.78 -32.08
N ALA A 273 12.88 7.95 -32.64
CA ALA A 273 12.75 9.20 -31.94
C ALA A 273 11.34 9.76 -32.06
N TYR A 274 10.83 10.27 -30.94
CA TYR A 274 9.50 10.86 -30.83
C TYR A 274 9.56 12.29 -30.28
N TRP A 275 8.82 13.19 -30.92
CA TRP A 275 8.54 14.53 -30.40
C TRP A 275 7.04 14.79 -30.37
N LEU A 276 6.54 15.42 -29.31
CA LEU A 276 5.17 15.90 -29.22
C LEU A 276 5.05 17.29 -29.84
N VAL A 277 4.05 17.49 -30.71
CA VAL A 277 3.74 18.77 -31.33
C VAL A 277 2.23 18.98 -31.41
N ASP A 278 1.78 20.21 -31.60
CA ASP A 278 0.39 20.47 -31.97
C ASP A 278 0.07 20.00 -33.41
N ASN A 279 -1.20 19.71 -33.71
CA ASN A 279 -1.63 19.15 -34.99
C ASN A 279 -1.35 20.01 -36.22
N ASN A 280 -1.08 21.31 -36.05
CA ASN A 280 -0.75 22.21 -37.14
C ASN A 280 0.77 22.49 -37.25
N PHE A 281 1.59 21.84 -36.41
CA PHE A 281 3.04 21.96 -36.39
C PHE A 281 3.55 23.40 -36.19
N SER A 282 2.80 24.27 -35.48
CA SER A 282 3.21 25.69 -35.30
C SER A 282 3.93 25.97 -33.99
N THR A 283 3.97 25.02 -33.06
CA THR A 283 4.73 25.09 -31.82
C THR A 283 6.02 24.28 -31.91
N GLU A 284 7.00 24.64 -31.10
CA GLU A 284 8.25 23.88 -30.96
C GLU A 284 7.96 22.45 -30.47
N PRO A 285 8.33 21.41 -31.24
CA PRO A 285 8.14 20.04 -30.81
C PRO A 285 8.97 19.69 -29.58
N LYS A 286 8.36 18.99 -28.62
CA LYS A 286 9.02 18.56 -27.38
C LYS A 286 9.55 17.15 -27.53
N PHE A 287 10.85 16.97 -27.40
CA PHE A 287 11.49 15.66 -27.44
C PHE A 287 11.01 14.77 -26.29
N ILE A 288 10.78 13.49 -26.58
CA ILE A 288 10.34 12.49 -25.60
C ILE A 288 11.42 11.44 -25.41
N THR A 289 11.87 10.81 -26.50
CA THR A 289 12.83 9.70 -26.47
C THR A 289 13.41 9.49 -27.87
N SER A 290 14.62 8.93 -27.94
CA SER A 290 15.33 8.50 -29.15
C SER A 290 15.33 6.98 -29.36
N SER A 291 14.79 6.22 -28.39
CA SER A 291 14.98 4.77 -28.30
C SER A 291 13.66 4.00 -28.24
N ALA A 292 12.54 4.58 -28.65
CA ALA A 292 11.28 3.84 -28.67
C ALA A 292 11.31 2.73 -29.71
N SER A 293 10.63 1.62 -29.42
CA SER A 293 10.34 0.57 -30.39
C SER A 293 9.14 0.93 -31.26
N ASP A 294 8.06 1.44 -30.66
CA ASP A 294 6.87 1.91 -31.38
C ASP A 294 5.96 2.79 -30.50
N TYR A 295 4.86 3.24 -31.08
CA TYR A 295 3.73 3.89 -30.41
C TYR A 295 2.41 3.15 -30.71
N GLY A 296 1.56 2.99 -29.69
CA GLY A 296 0.21 2.48 -29.86
C GLY A 296 -0.74 2.94 -28.76
N ASN A 297 -1.94 3.40 -29.13
CA ASN A 297 -3.03 3.72 -28.20
C ASN A 297 -2.64 4.63 -27.01
N GLY A 298 -1.83 5.66 -27.25
CA GLY A 298 -1.41 6.60 -26.20
C GLY A 298 -0.20 6.13 -25.41
N ILE A 299 0.47 5.05 -25.83
CA ILE A 299 1.67 4.51 -25.21
C ILE A 299 2.81 4.54 -26.22
N ILE A 300 3.90 5.22 -25.89
CA ILE A 300 5.20 4.99 -26.54
C ILE A 300 5.88 3.89 -25.73
N TYR A 301 6.40 2.86 -26.38
CA TYR A 301 7.08 1.77 -25.67
C TYR A 301 8.43 1.46 -26.28
N LEU A 302 9.35 1.05 -25.41
CA LEU A 302 10.67 0.53 -25.72
C LEU A 302 10.69 -0.93 -25.24
N SER A 303 11.11 -1.82 -26.13
CA SER A 303 11.48 -3.19 -25.81
C SER A 303 12.71 -3.55 -26.64
N GLN A 304 13.88 -3.53 -26.00
CA GLN A 304 15.16 -3.65 -26.69
C GLN A 304 16.01 -4.75 -26.07
N LYS A 305 16.58 -5.60 -26.91
CA LYS A 305 17.48 -6.67 -26.47
C LYS A 305 18.80 -6.08 -25.98
N GLY A 306 19.37 -6.63 -24.91
CA GLY A 306 20.73 -6.28 -24.50
C GLY A 306 21.80 -6.87 -25.42
N ARG A 307 21.54 -8.03 -26.03
CA ARG A 307 22.37 -8.65 -27.08
C ARG A 307 21.55 -9.51 -28.05
N GLY A 308 22.16 -9.90 -29.17
CA GLY A 308 21.46 -10.59 -30.28
C GLY A 308 20.70 -11.88 -29.91
N LEU A 309 21.12 -12.56 -28.83
CA LEU A 309 20.43 -13.72 -28.29
C LEU A 309 19.04 -13.37 -27.73
N GLY A 310 18.86 -12.18 -27.16
CA GLY A 310 17.59 -11.78 -26.55
C GLY A 310 17.31 -12.47 -25.20
N ASP A 311 18.37 -12.82 -24.48
CA ASP A 311 18.35 -13.38 -23.12
C ASP A 311 18.29 -12.33 -22.00
N CYS A 312 18.17 -11.05 -22.38
CA CYS A 312 18.06 -9.89 -21.53
C CYS A 312 17.46 -8.73 -22.35
N TRP A 313 16.64 -7.90 -21.70
CA TRP A 313 15.89 -6.83 -22.34
C TRP A 313 15.84 -5.59 -21.44
N LEU A 314 15.78 -4.42 -22.08
CA LEU A 314 15.36 -3.17 -21.49
C LEU A 314 13.92 -2.89 -21.93
N VAL A 315 13.05 -2.50 -20.99
CA VAL A 315 11.67 -2.15 -21.25
C VAL A 315 11.36 -0.80 -20.61
N LYS A 316 10.68 0.07 -21.37
CA LYS A 316 10.25 1.38 -20.87
C LYS A 316 8.97 1.83 -21.56
N ASN A 317 8.01 2.31 -20.78
CA ASN A 317 6.70 2.75 -21.26
C ASN A 317 6.47 4.21 -20.90
N TRP A 318 5.99 5.01 -21.85
CA TRP A 318 5.50 6.36 -21.63
C TRP A 318 4.02 6.46 -22.00
N VAL A 319 3.20 6.99 -21.10
CA VAL A 319 1.75 7.12 -21.28
C VAL A 319 1.37 8.58 -21.53
N TRP A 320 0.47 8.81 -22.48
CA TRP A 320 -0.13 10.11 -22.76
C TRP A 320 -1.10 10.56 -21.65
N ASP A 321 -0.78 11.64 -20.96
CA ASP A 321 -1.60 12.21 -19.87
C ASP A 321 -2.53 13.36 -20.33
N GLY A 322 -2.55 13.67 -21.64
CA GLY A 322 -3.29 14.79 -22.21
C GLY A 322 -2.45 16.06 -22.40
N LYS A 323 -1.22 16.07 -21.90
CA LYS A 323 -0.26 17.19 -22.00
C LYS A 323 1.13 16.73 -22.44
N SER A 324 1.60 15.59 -21.98
CA SER A 324 2.91 15.00 -22.24
C SER A 324 2.86 13.46 -22.18
N PHE A 325 3.92 12.83 -22.67
CA PHE A 325 4.17 11.41 -22.47
C PHE A 325 5.05 11.23 -21.23
N VAL A 326 4.50 10.60 -20.19
CA VAL A 326 5.15 10.43 -18.87
C VAL A 326 5.52 8.96 -18.67
N ILE A 327 6.72 8.69 -18.13
CA ILE A 327 7.19 7.32 -17.89
C ILE A 327 6.25 6.63 -16.89
N SER A 328 5.59 5.57 -17.31
CA SER A 328 4.75 4.74 -16.44
C SER A 328 5.52 3.55 -15.86
N GLU A 329 6.52 3.06 -16.59
CA GLU A 329 7.26 1.86 -16.23
C GLU A 329 8.65 1.89 -16.84
N GLU A 330 9.65 1.41 -16.09
CA GLU A 330 11.02 1.19 -16.56
C GLU A 330 11.66 0.01 -15.82
N LEU A 331 12.17 -0.97 -16.58
CA LEU A 331 12.81 -2.18 -16.04
C LEU A 331 13.87 -2.74 -17.00
N SER A 332 14.83 -3.49 -16.45
CA SER A 332 15.58 -4.50 -17.23
C SER A 332 15.11 -5.90 -16.86
N THR A 333 15.46 -6.89 -17.67
CA THR A 333 15.23 -8.30 -17.33
C THR A 333 16.44 -9.01 -16.71
N GLY A 334 17.40 -8.21 -16.22
CA GLY A 334 18.67 -8.66 -15.65
C GLY A 334 19.79 -8.80 -16.68
N ALA A 335 20.93 -9.33 -16.22
CA ALA A 335 22.11 -9.57 -17.03
C ALA A 335 21.85 -10.59 -18.12
N CYS A 336 22.52 -10.38 -19.26
CA CYS A 336 22.52 -11.28 -20.42
C CYS A 336 23.34 -12.55 -20.11
N ASN A 337 22.78 -13.40 -19.25
CA ASN A 337 23.45 -14.57 -18.70
C ASN A 337 22.90 -15.89 -19.26
N GLY A 338 22.16 -15.87 -20.37
CA GLY A 338 21.70 -17.07 -21.07
C GLY A 338 20.72 -17.94 -20.28
N ILE A 339 19.93 -17.35 -19.39
CA ILE A 339 18.99 -18.09 -18.53
C ILE A 339 17.74 -18.49 -19.33
N GLU A 340 16.99 -17.52 -19.85
CA GLU A 340 15.81 -17.77 -20.68
C GLU A 340 15.58 -16.62 -21.66
N ALA A 341 14.85 -16.90 -22.75
CA ALA A 341 14.50 -15.88 -23.73
C ALA A 341 13.60 -14.82 -23.08
N GLY A 342 13.91 -13.55 -23.27
CA GLY A 342 13.27 -12.46 -22.54
C GLY A 342 14.01 -12.05 -21.26
N GLY A 343 14.86 -12.92 -20.72
CA GLY A 343 15.51 -12.75 -19.42
C GLY A 343 14.62 -13.20 -18.25
N PRO A 344 15.21 -13.66 -17.14
CA PRO A 344 14.48 -14.41 -16.11
C PRO A 344 13.62 -13.55 -15.17
N TRP A 345 13.94 -12.25 -15.04
CA TRP A 345 13.42 -11.38 -13.98
C TRP A 345 12.86 -10.08 -14.54
N ASN A 346 12.08 -9.35 -13.73
CA ASN A 346 11.73 -7.94 -14.00
C ASN A 346 12.34 -7.06 -12.91
N LEU A 347 13.42 -6.35 -13.25
CA LEU A 347 14.18 -5.48 -12.35
C LEU A 347 13.75 -4.03 -12.53
N TYR A 348 12.65 -3.68 -11.87
CA TYR A 348 12.01 -2.36 -11.93
C TYR A 348 12.83 -1.23 -11.31
N THR A 349 12.82 -0.08 -11.97
CA THR A 349 13.31 1.20 -11.44
C THR A 349 12.21 2.25 -11.38
N VAL A 350 11.22 2.18 -12.26
CA VAL A 350 10.02 3.02 -12.24
C VAL A 350 8.78 2.16 -12.35
N VAL A 351 7.83 2.39 -11.46
CA VAL A 351 6.47 1.85 -11.54
C VAL A 351 5.47 2.98 -11.23
N SER A 352 4.39 3.02 -12.00
CA SER A 352 3.27 3.94 -11.80
C SER A 352 1.95 3.18 -11.94
N THR A 353 0.92 3.67 -11.29
CA THR A 353 -0.45 3.23 -11.52
C THR A 353 -1.02 4.05 -12.68
N VAL A 354 -1.44 3.39 -13.77
CA VAL A 354 -2.07 4.06 -14.91
C VAL A 354 -3.58 3.85 -14.83
N ARG A 355 -4.34 4.94 -14.94
CA ARG A 355 -5.82 4.92 -14.95
C ARG A 355 -6.35 5.78 -16.07
N SER A 356 -7.48 5.40 -16.66
CA SER A 356 -8.21 6.25 -17.58
C SER A 356 -9.03 7.31 -16.85
N GLN A 357 -9.31 8.43 -17.53
CA GLN A 357 -10.25 9.44 -17.01
C GLN A 357 -11.64 8.82 -16.73
N GLN A 358 -12.08 7.84 -17.52
CA GLN A 358 -13.35 7.16 -17.31
C GLN A 358 -13.40 6.47 -15.95
N GLU A 359 -12.34 5.76 -15.56
CA GLU A 359 -12.28 5.10 -14.26
C GLU A 359 -12.33 6.11 -13.10
N ILE A 360 -11.73 7.29 -13.26
CA ILE A 360 -11.78 8.37 -12.28
C ILE A 360 -13.20 8.93 -12.16
N ASP A 361 -13.86 9.16 -13.30
CA ASP A 361 -15.22 9.68 -13.37
C ASP A 361 -16.23 8.69 -12.76
N ASP A 362 -16.05 7.39 -13.00
CA ASP A 362 -16.88 6.34 -12.41
C ASP A 362 -16.74 6.27 -10.89
N ASP A 363 -15.51 6.34 -10.36
CA ASP A 363 -15.27 6.43 -8.91
C ASP A 363 -15.96 7.67 -8.32
N ASN A 364 -15.84 8.82 -8.99
CA ASN A 364 -16.48 10.06 -8.53
C ASN A 364 -18.01 9.96 -8.55
N ALA A 365 -18.58 9.29 -9.56
CA ALA A 365 -20.00 9.01 -9.63
C ALA A 365 -20.47 8.08 -8.51
N ALA A 366 -19.70 7.02 -8.19
CA ALA A 366 -19.97 6.12 -7.07
C ALA A 366 -19.96 6.85 -5.72
N VAL A 367 -18.95 7.68 -5.47
CA VAL A 367 -18.87 8.55 -4.28
C VAL A 367 -20.09 9.47 -4.19
N LYS A 368 -20.44 10.15 -5.29
CA LYS A 368 -21.60 11.03 -5.33
C LYS A 368 -22.91 10.29 -5.04
N GLN A 369 -23.08 9.09 -5.59
CA GLN A 369 -24.25 8.25 -5.37
C GLN A 369 -24.39 7.88 -3.88
N LEU A 370 -23.31 7.39 -3.25
CA LEU A 370 -23.34 7.02 -1.83
C LEU A 370 -23.58 8.24 -0.93
N TYR A 371 -22.91 9.36 -1.22
CA TYR A 371 -23.10 10.61 -0.47
C TYR A 371 -24.57 11.05 -0.49
N GLN A 372 -25.21 11.04 -1.66
CA GLN A 372 -26.62 11.37 -1.80
C GLN A 372 -27.51 10.40 -1.04
N ALA A 373 -27.21 9.09 -1.08
CA ALA A 373 -27.98 8.08 -0.37
C ALA A 373 -27.92 8.23 1.16
N LEU A 374 -26.77 8.64 1.70
CA LEU A 374 -26.58 8.95 3.11
C LEU A 374 -27.31 10.25 3.50
N GLU A 375 -27.18 11.31 2.69
CA GLU A 375 -27.89 12.58 2.93
C GLU A 375 -29.41 12.42 2.88
N ASP A 376 -29.93 11.63 1.95
CA ASP A 376 -31.37 11.39 1.85
C ASP A 376 -31.91 10.51 2.98
N GLU A 377 -31.10 9.59 3.53
CA GLU A 377 -31.47 8.87 4.75
C GLU A 377 -31.40 9.78 5.97
N ARG A 378 -30.36 10.63 6.09
CA ARG A 378 -30.21 11.62 7.16
C ARG A 378 -31.41 12.57 7.27
N LYS A 379 -31.99 12.98 6.13
CA LYS A 379 -33.19 13.83 6.10
C LYS A 379 -34.45 13.12 6.62
N LYS A 380 -34.51 11.78 6.54
CA LYS A 380 -35.63 10.98 7.03
C LYS A 380 -35.46 10.63 8.50
N ASP A 381 -34.23 10.29 8.89
CA ASP A 381 -33.83 9.94 10.24
C ASP A 381 -32.51 10.62 10.57
N SER A 382 -32.56 11.59 11.48
CA SER A 382 -31.40 12.35 11.92
C SER A 382 -30.35 11.49 12.64
N GLN A 383 -30.70 10.28 13.10
CA GLN A 383 -29.77 9.34 13.72
C GLN A 383 -28.94 8.56 12.69
N LEU A 384 -29.40 8.51 11.43
CA LEU A 384 -28.80 7.83 10.28
C LEU A 384 -28.34 6.38 10.57
N ALA A 385 -29.17 5.41 10.22
CA ALA A 385 -28.76 4.01 10.17
C ALA A 385 -27.88 3.76 8.92
N VAL A 386 -26.56 3.84 9.08
CA VAL A 386 -25.59 3.64 7.99
C VAL A 386 -25.76 2.26 7.34
N ASP A 387 -25.96 1.22 8.15
CA ASP A 387 -26.09 -0.17 7.70
C ASP A 387 -27.27 -0.32 6.73
N LYS A 388 -28.41 0.32 7.03
CA LYS A 388 -29.59 0.37 6.15
C LYS A 388 -29.28 1.06 4.81
N VAL A 389 -28.35 2.02 4.78
CA VAL A 389 -27.90 2.61 3.52
C VAL A 389 -27.05 1.62 2.73
N MET A 390 -26.13 0.92 3.38
CA MET A 390 -25.26 -0.06 2.74
C MET A 390 -26.02 -1.27 2.20
N GLU A 391 -26.99 -1.79 2.97
CA GLU A 391 -27.87 -2.90 2.58
C GLU A 391 -28.67 -2.60 1.30
N ARG A 392 -28.96 -1.33 0.98
CA ARG A 392 -29.61 -0.97 -0.29
C ARG A 392 -28.76 -1.28 -1.52
N TYR A 393 -27.44 -1.35 -1.34
CA TYR A 393 -26.47 -1.58 -2.41
C TYR A 393 -25.75 -2.92 -2.29
N SER A 394 -26.07 -3.76 -1.30
CA SER A 394 -25.31 -4.98 -1.00
C SER A 394 -25.51 -6.13 -1.99
N HIS A 395 -26.51 -6.02 -2.86
CA HIS A 395 -26.69 -6.98 -3.94
C HIS A 395 -25.68 -6.72 -5.08
N ILE A 396 -24.52 -7.40 -5.02
CA ILE A 396 -23.44 -7.23 -5.99
C ILE A 396 -23.59 -8.12 -7.24
N SER A 397 -24.13 -9.34 -7.08
CA SER A 397 -24.32 -10.32 -8.15
C SER A 397 -25.33 -11.39 -7.76
N ASP A 398 -26.08 -11.90 -8.74
CA ASP A 398 -26.91 -13.10 -8.60
C ASP A 398 -26.09 -14.41 -8.66
N ARG A 399 -24.82 -14.34 -9.10
CA ARG A 399 -23.93 -15.49 -9.30
C ARG A 399 -22.86 -15.55 -8.21
N GLN A 400 -23.28 -15.60 -6.95
CA GLN A 400 -22.39 -15.73 -5.80
C GLN A 400 -22.45 -17.15 -5.22
N THR A 401 -21.31 -17.70 -4.83
CA THR A 401 -21.25 -18.97 -4.08
C THR A 401 -20.29 -18.83 -2.91
N GLU A 402 -20.80 -18.98 -1.70
CA GLU A 402 -20.03 -18.99 -0.47
C GLU A 402 -19.75 -20.42 -0.03
N PHE A 403 -18.55 -20.67 0.48
CA PHE A 403 -18.14 -21.96 1.02
C PHE A 403 -16.98 -21.80 1.99
N THR A 404 -16.85 -22.73 2.92
CA THR A 404 -15.73 -22.78 3.87
C THR A 404 -14.87 -24.00 3.59
N ILE A 405 -13.56 -23.82 3.60
CA ILE A 405 -12.60 -24.92 3.48
C ILE A 405 -11.89 -25.11 4.81
N GLN A 406 -11.87 -26.35 5.28
CA GLN A 406 -10.97 -26.80 6.34
C GLN A 406 -9.74 -27.41 5.68
N TYR A 407 -8.55 -26.96 6.07
CA TYR A 407 -7.30 -27.44 5.48
C TYR A 407 -6.92 -28.80 6.05
N ILE A 408 -6.37 -29.65 5.18
CA ILE A 408 -5.89 -30.98 5.55
C ILE A 408 -4.42 -30.85 5.93
N GLU A 409 -4.08 -31.12 7.18
CA GLU A 409 -2.69 -31.13 7.65
C GLU A 409 -2.03 -32.48 7.30
N GLN A 410 -0.93 -32.43 6.55
CA GLN A 410 -0.13 -33.60 6.20
C GLN A 410 1.37 -33.25 6.28
N ASN A 411 2.11 -33.94 7.14
CA ASN A 411 3.56 -33.73 7.37
C ASN A 411 3.94 -32.29 7.77
N GLY A 412 3.06 -31.55 8.44
CA GLY A 412 3.29 -30.16 8.83
C GLY A 412 3.00 -29.13 7.72
N GLU A 413 2.46 -29.57 6.58
CA GLU A 413 1.96 -28.71 5.51
C GLU A 413 0.42 -28.77 5.46
N TYR A 414 -0.22 -27.65 5.17
CA TYR A 414 -1.65 -27.58 4.92
C TYR A 414 -1.96 -27.81 3.44
N ARG A 415 -3.07 -28.48 3.15
CA ARG A 415 -3.53 -28.76 1.78
C ARG A 415 -5.02 -28.52 1.63
N LEU A 416 -5.42 -28.11 0.42
CA LEU A 416 -6.83 -28.02 0.04
C LEU A 416 -7.45 -29.43 -0.13
N PRO A 417 -8.76 -29.59 0.13
CA PRO A 417 -9.46 -30.85 -0.13
C PRO A 417 -9.55 -31.12 -1.64
N SER A 418 -9.64 -32.40 -2.03
CA SER A 418 -9.78 -32.77 -3.44
C SER A 418 -11.20 -32.60 -3.98
N GLU A 419 -12.21 -32.74 -3.12
CA GLU A 419 -13.62 -32.68 -3.50
C GLU A 419 -14.15 -31.25 -3.43
N LYS A 420 -14.92 -30.85 -4.45
CA LYS A 420 -15.55 -29.53 -4.47
C LYS A 420 -16.65 -29.43 -3.42
N PRO A 421 -16.72 -28.32 -2.65
CA PRO A 421 -17.62 -28.19 -1.52
C PRO A 421 -19.08 -27.90 -1.92
N SER A 422 -19.33 -27.45 -3.15
CA SER A 422 -20.66 -27.14 -3.67
C SER A 422 -20.80 -27.49 -5.15
N ALA A 423 -22.02 -27.87 -5.56
CA ALA A 423 -22.37 -28.10 -6.95
C ALA A 423 -22.44 -26.81 -7.79
N ASP A 424 -22.60 -25.65 -7.13
CA ASP A 424 -22.65 -24.33 -7.77
C ASP A 424 -21.25 -23.84 -8.21
N ILE A 425 -20.20 -24.56 -7.81
CA ILE A 425 -18.83 -24.36 -8.28
C ILE A 425 -18.63 -25.25 -9.50
N SER A 426 -18.35 -24.63 -10.66
CA SER A 426 -18.05 -25.38 -11.88
C SER A 426 -16.73 -26.13 -11.73
N ASP A 427 -16.56 -27.20 -12.51
CA ASP A 427 -15.32 -27.99 -12.45
C ASP A 427 -14.10 -27.14 -12.82
N ASP A 428 -14.25 -26.24 -13.77
CA ASP A 428 -13.24 -25.28 -14.21
C ASP A 428 -12.84 -24.30 -13.08
N GLU A 429 -13.81 -23.74 -12.35
CA GLU A 429 -13.51 -22.88 -11.20
C GLU A 429 -12.89 -23.65 -10.04
N TRP A 430 -13.33 -24.88 -9.80
CA TRP A 430 -12.73 -25.72 -8.76
C TRP A 430 -11.29 -26.09 -9.11
N GLN A 431 -11.02 -26.45 -10.36
CA GLN A 431 -9.65 -26.68 -10.82
C GLN A 431 -8.80 -25.42 -10.67
N ALA A 432 -9.34 -24.24 -11.01
CA ALA A 432 -8.64 -22.99 -10.81
C ALA A 432 -8.35 -22.71 -9.32
N PHE A 433 -9.32 -22.95 -8.44
CA PHE A 433 -9.17 -22.80 -6.98
C PHE A 433 -8.06 -23.69 -6.43
N ILE A 434 -8.05 -24.98 -6.79
CA ILE A 434 -7.02 -25.94 -6.36
C ILE A 434 -5.65 -25.59 -6.93
N LYS A 435 -5.59 -25.25 -8.22
CA LYS A 435 -4.35 -24.87 -8.92
C LYS A 435 -3.70 -23.62 -8.32
N SER A 436 -4.53 -22.71 -7.84
CA SER A 436 -4.11 -21.46 -7.24
C SER A 436 -3.51 -21.64 -5.84
N ASP A 437 -3.69 -22.78 -5.18
CA ASP A 437 -3.20 -23.03 -3.81
C ASP A 437 -3.58 -21.91 -2.81
N VAL A 438 -4.86 -21.55 -2.80
CA VAL A 438 -5.47 -20.47 -2.01
C VAL A 438 -5.55 -20.75 -0.51
N ILE A 439 -4.43 -21.09 0.12
CA ILE A 439 -4.32 -21.37 1.55
C ILE A 439 -3.98 -20.08 2.31
N ALA A 440 -4.76 -19.78 3.34
CA ALA A 440 -4.46 -18.72 4.29
C ALA A 440 -3.67 -19.33 5.47
N GLU A 441 -2.35 -19.31 5.37
CA GLU A 441 -1.42 -20.01 6.28
C GLU A 441 -1.47 -19.50 7.74
N GLU A 442 -1.85 -18.24 7.96
CA GLU A 442 -1.87 -17.60 9.29
C GLU A 442 -3.22 -17.77 10.03
N THR A 443 -4.09 -18.70 9.60
CA THR A 443 -5.42 -18.87 10.21
C THR A 443 -5.41 -19.68 11.51
N GLU A 444 -6.07 -19.16 12.55
CA GLU A 444 -6.21 -19.87 13.84
C GLU A 444 -7.08 -21.13 13.72
N GLN A 445 -8.04 -21.13 12.79
CA GLN A 445 -8.99 -22.21 12.61
C GLN A 445 -8.55 -23.27 11.60
N ARG A 446 -7.34 -23.16 11.05
CA ARG A 446 -6.81 -24.11 10.04
C ARG A 446 -7.77 -24.25 8.85
N GLY A 447 -8.31 -23.12 8.40
CA GLY A 447 -9.32 -23.03 7.36
C GLY A 447 -9.74 -21.58 7.14
N ALA A 448 -10.43 -21.33 6.04
CA ALA A 448 -10.92 -20.00 5.66
C ALA A 448 -12.28 -20.09 4.97
N SER A 449 -12.97 -18.95 4.92
CA SER A 449 -14.21 -18.78 4.16
C SER A 449 -13.89 -18.11 2.82
N TYR A 450 -14.62 -18.54 1.79
CA TYR A 450 -14.39 -18.13 0.42
C TYR A 450 -15.71 -17.75 -0.24
N THR A 451 -15.64 -16.77 -1.14
CA THR A 451 -16.78 -16.36 -1.95
C THR A 451 -16.36 -16.26 -3.41
N LEU A 452 -17.01 -17.03 -4.28
CA LEU A 452 -16.88 -16.87 -5.73
C LEU A 452 -17.92 -15.88 -6.24
N VAL A 453 -17.47 -14.76 -6.81
CA VAL A 453 -18.34 -13.70 -7.33
C VAL A 453 -17.60 -12.87 -8.37
N ASP A 454 -18.30 -12.40 -9.41
CA ASP A 454 -17.75 -11.50 -10.43
C ASP A 454 -17.61 -10.08 -9.84
N LEU A 455 -16.37 -9.62 -9.62
CA LEU A 455 -16.07 -8.34 -8.97
C LEU A 455 -15.78 -7.22 -9.98
N ASP A 456 -15.39 -7.54 -11.21
CA ASP A 456 -15.00 -6.55 -12.22
C ASP A 456 -15.92 -6.49 -13.46
N GLY A 457 -16.92 -7.37 -13.52
CA GLY A 457 -17.94 -7.41 -14.55
C GLY A 457 -17.48 -8.09 -15.85
N ASP A 458 -16.40 -8.85 -15.83
CA ASP A 458 -15.89 -9.56 -17.03
C ASP A 458 -16.66 -10.86 -17.35
N GLY A 459 -17.59 -11.26 -16.47
CA GLY A 459 -18.43 -12.45 -16.60
C GLY A 459 -17.83 -13.72 -15.99
N GLN A 460 -16.57 -13.67 -15.53
CA GLN A 460 -15.90 -14.70 -14.75
C GLN A 460 -16.01 -14.35 -13.26
N ARG A 461 -16.16 -15.37 -12.40
CA ARG A 461 -16.16 -15.16 -10.96
C ARG A 461 -14.75 -15.08 -10.44
N ASP A 462 -14.50 -14.06 -9.62
CA ASP A 462 -13.31 -13.85 -8.82
C ASP A 462 -13.47 -14.47 -7.43
N LEU A 463 -12.42 -14.43 -6.62
CA LEU A 463 -12.40 -15.03 -5.29
C LEU A 463 -12.19 -13.97 -4.20
N ILE A 464 -13.10 -13.93 -3.23
CA ILE A 464 -12.91 -13.26 -1.94
C ILE A 464 -12.49 -14.32 -0.93
N ILE A 465 -11.52 -13.99 -0.07
CA ILE A 465 -11.03 -14.85 1.01
C ILE A 465 -11.21 -14.11 2.33
N ASP A 466 -11.93 -14.71 3.27
CA ASP A 466 -12.07 -14.27 4.66
C ASP A 466 -11.32 -15.27 5.56
N ALA A 467 -10.18 -14.82 6.08
CA ALA A 467 -9.26 -15.62 6.87
C ALA A 467 -9.24 -15.14 8.32
N TYR A 468 -9.79 -15.94 9.24
CA TYR A 468 -9.73 -15.63 10.67
C TYR A 468 -8.32 -15.93 11.22
N ILE A 469 -7.58 -14.86 11.52
CA ILE A 469 -6.20 -14.87 12.03
C ILE A 469 -6.19 -14.96 13.56
N GLY A 470 -7.25 -14.46 14.21
CA GLY A 470 -7.50 -14.63 15.63
C GLY A 470 -6.81 -13.64 16.55
N GLY A 471 -6.27 -14.10 17.67
CA GLY A 471 -5.81 -13.25 18.76
C GLY A 471 -6.93 -12.63 19.62
N THR A 472 -6.55 -11.84 20.62
CA THR A 472 -7.53 -11.28 21.59
C THR A 472 -8.52 -10.28 20.97
N GLY A 473 -8.16 -9.67 19.83
CA GLY A 473 -9.00 -8.80 19.04
C GLY A 473 -9.97 -9.52 18.09
N LEU A 474 -9.86 -10.84 17.92
CA LEU A 474 -10.67 -11.60 16.94
C LEU A 474 -10.48 -11.05 15.51
N PHE A 475 -9.24 -11.05 15.03
CA PHE A 475 -8.91 -10.47 13.73
C PHE A 475 -9.26 -11.40 12.56
N SER A 476 -9.80 -10.82 11.49
CA SER A 476 -9.94 -11.45 10.18
C SER A 476 -9.26 -10.61 9.11
N ASP A 477 -8.56 -11.28 8.20
CA ASP A 477 -7.97 -10.67 7.00
C ASP A 477 -8.85 -10.98 5.79
N ILE A 478 -9.25 -9.93 5.06
CA ILE A 478 -10.03 -10.07 3.84
C ILE A 478 -9.13 -9.81 2.63
N SER A 479 -9.09 -10.73 1.69
CA SER A 479 -8.30 -10.64 0.46
C SER A 479 -9.16 -10.87 -0.78
N VAL A 480 -8.70 -10.37 -1.93
CA VAL A 480 -9.34 -10.63 -3.23
C VAL A 480 -8.33 -11.14 -4.24
N LEU A 481 -8.74 -12.11 -5.04
CA LEU A 481 -7.97 -12.66 -6.14
C LEU A 481 -8.79 -12.60 -7.42
N LYS A 482 -8.20 -12.04 -8.47
CA LYS A 482 -8.81 -11.93 -9.78
C LYS A 482 -8.65 -13.22 -10.55
N ARG A 483 -9.71 -13.67 -11.19
CA ARG A 483 -9.63 -14.81 -12.09
C ARG A 483 -8.89 -14.45 -13.37
N TYR A 484 -7.86 -15.24 -13.70
CA TYR A 484 -7.14 -15.15 -14.96
C TYR A 484 -6.95 -16.56 -15.54
N LYS A 485 -7.69 -16.86 -16.62
CA LYS A 485 -7.69 -18.17 -17.28
C LYS A 485 -7.98 -19.30 -16.26
N THR A 486 -6.95 -20.06 -15.89
CA THR A 486 -7.07 -21.26 -15.05
C THR A 486 -6.69 -21.01 -13.59
N GLU A 487 -6.50 -19.76 -13.15
CA GLU A 487 -6.00 -19.43 -11.80
C GLU A 487 -6.67 -18.17 -11.24
N PHE A 488 -6.54 -17.97 -9.94
CA PHE A 488 -6.98 -16.80 -9.18
C PHE A 488 -5.76 -16.01 -8.72
N ASN A 489 -5.35 -14.99 -9.44
CA ASN A 489 -4.14 -14.24 -9.11
C ASN A 489 -4.44 -13.03 -8.22
N PRO A 490 -3.57 -12.69 -7.26
CA PRO A 490 -3.70 -11.42 -6.56
C PRO A 490 -3.60 -10.28 -7.59
N VAL A 491 -4.31 -9.18 -7.35
CA VAL A 491 -4.16 -7.93 -8.14
C VAL A 491 -4.09 -6.75 -7.18
N GLY A 492 -2.99 -6.02 -7.24
CA GLY A 492 -2.71 -4.91 -6.35
C GLY A 492 -1.22 -4.53 -6.37
N PRO A 493 -0.81 -3.48 -5.63
CA PRO A 493 0.57 -2.98 -5.62
C PRO A 493 1.64 -4.03 -5.28
N SER A 494 1.24 -5.07 -4.54
CA SER A 494 2.04 -6.20 -4.07
C SER A 494 1.95 -7.45 -4.96
N ALA A 495 1.02 -7.50 -5.91
CA ALA A 495 0.73 -8.69 -6.71
C ALA A 495 1.66 -8.93 -7.91
N GLN A 496 2.48 -7.94 -8.30
CA GLN A 496 3.31 -8.04 -9.52
C GLN A 496 4.58 -8.90 -9.37
N ASN A 497 4.74 -9.66 -8.28
CA ASN A 497 6.04 -10.22 -7.90
C ASN A 497 6.09 -11.76 -7.79
N GLY A 498 5.24 -12.50 -8.51
CA GLY A 498 5.38 -13.95 -8.65
C GLY A 498 5.13 -14.76 -7.37
N GLU A 499 4.43 -14.19 -6.40
CA GLU A 499 3.93 -14.89 -5.21
C GLU A 499 2.43 -15.03 -5.24
N PHE A 500 1.97 -16.25 -4.96
CA PHE A 500 0.63 -16.53 -4.56
C PHE A 500 0.51 -16.37 -3.05
N VAL A 501 0.40 -15.12 -2.57
CA VAL A 501 -0.11 -14.86 -1.22
C VAL A 501 -1.26 -13.89 -1.39
N PRO A 502 -2.49 -14.24 -0.95
CA PRO A 502 -3.58 -13.28 -0.92
C PRO A 502 -3.13 -12.04 -0.17
N VAL A 503 -3.03 -10.93 -0.88
CA VAL A 503 -2.68 -9.65 -0.26
C VAL A 503 -3.93 -9.21 0.49
N THR A 504 -3.83 -9.16 1.83
CA THR A 504 -4.87 -8.58 2.68
C THR A 504 -5.26 -7.22 2.12
N MET A 505 -6.51 -7.09 1.68
CA MET A 505 -7.11 -5.88 1.16
C MET A 505 -7.54 -4.96 2.32
N TYR A 506 -8.04 -5.56 3.40
CA TYR A 506 -8.28 -4.92 4.69
C TYR A 506 -8.44 -5.97 5.80
N SER A 507 -8.34 -5.55 7.05
CA SER A 507 -8.56 -6.37 8.24
C SER A 507 -9.77 -5.90 9.05
N LEU A 508 -10.47 -6.84 9.66
CA LEU A 508 -11.54 -6.60 10.62
C LEU A 508 -11.05 -6.99 12.01
N ASN A 509 -11.35 -6.14 13.00
CA ASN A 509 -11.10 -6.38 14.41
C ASN A 509 -12.45 -6.52 15.13
N GLY A 510 -12.82 -7.76 15.46
CA GLY A 510 -14.08 -8.06 16.13
C GLY A 510 -14.16 -7.56 17.57
N ARG A 511 -13.03 -7.19 18.19
CA ARG A 511 -12.96 -6.73 19.58
C ARG A 511 -11.86 -5.71 19.79
N GLY A 512 -12.26 -4.47 20.09
CA GLY A 512 -11.32 -3.36 20.24
C GLY A 512 -11.38 -2.38 19.06
N ALA A 513 -12.42 -2.48 18.23
CA ALA A 513 -12.76 -1.52 17.20
C ALA A 513 -14.27 -1.58 16.92
N ASN A 514 -14.79 -0.59 16.19
CA ASN A 514 -16.12 -0.62 15.59
C ASN A 514 -15.95 -0.63 14.07
N GLN A 515 -15.71 -1.83 13.54
CA GLN A 515 -15.45 -2.06 12.13
C GLN A 515 -16.56 -2.89 11.51
N ALA A 516 -16.89 -2.61 10.26
CA ALA A 516 -17.81 -3.38 9.45
C ALA A 516 -17.47 -3.20 7.98
N ASP A 517 -17.71 -4.22 7.16
CA ASP A 517 -17.55 -4.17 5.72
C ASP A 517 -18.88 -4.47 5.03
N TYR A 518 -19.06 -3.85 3.86
CA TYR A 518 -20.21 -4.11 3.01
C TYR A 518 -19.74 -4.20 1.57
N TRP A 519 -19.88 -5.37 0.97
CA TRP A 519 -19.76 -5.53 -0.47
C TRP A 519 -20.95 -4.86 -1.14
N ILE A 520 -20.72 -3.77 -1.86
CA ILE A 520 -21.77 -2.94 -2.45
C ILE A 520 -21.53 -2.66 -3.93
N LYS A 521 -22.61 -2.46 -4.68
CA LYS A 521 -22.57 -2.07 -6.08
C LYS A 521 -23.00 -0.61 -6.26
N LEU A 522 -22.07 0.23 -6.66
CA LEU A 522 -22.29 1.66 -6.92
C LEU A 522 -21.91 1.98 -8.36
N ASN A 523 -22.80 2.68 -9.08
CA ASN A 523 -22.60 3.03 -10.47
C ASN A 523 -22.15 1.85 -11.36
N GLY A 524 -22.71 0.65 -11.12
CA GLY A 524 -22.38 -0.57 -11.86
C GLY A 524 -21.09 -1.28 -11.45
N GLN A 525 -20.30 -0.70 -10.54
CA GLN A 525 -19.03 -1.25 -10.07
C GLN A 525 -19.13 -1.78 -8.65
N VAL A 526 -18.37 -2.83 -8.34
CA VAL A 526 -18.31 -3.40 -6.99
C VAL A 526 -17.26 -2.67 -6.16
N TYR A 527 -17.62 -2.37 -4.91
CA TYR A 527 -16.76 -1.79 -3.89
C TYR A 527 -16.97 -2.53 -2.58
N VAL A 528 -15.97 -2.50 -1.71
CA VAL A 528 -16.17 -2.68 -0.28
C VAL A 528 -16.33 -1.31 0.35
N ALA A 529 -17.47 -1.06 0.99
CA ALA A 529 -17.62 0.03 1.94
C ALA A 529 -17.11 -0.44 3.30
N TYR A 530 -15.83 -0.21 3.58
CA TYR A 530 -15.20 -0.54 4.84
C TYR A 530 -15.41 0.59 5.85
N ARG A 531 -16.23 0.37 6.87
CA ARG A 531 -16.44 1.31 7.98
C ARG A 531 -15.45 1.03 9.09
N ASN A 532 -14.76 2.07 9.55
CA ASN A 532 -13.96 2.07 10.78
C ASN A 532 -14.35 3.28 11.64
N SER A 533 -15.06 3.02 12.73
CA SER A 533 -15.70 4.03 13.55
C SER A 533 -14.97 4.25 14.86
N THR A 534 -15.11 5.49 15.34
CA THR A 534 -14.73 5.96 16.68
C THR A 534 -15.93 6.70 17.25
N PHE A 535 -15.94 6.98 18.55
CA PHE A 535 -17.03 7.72 19.16
C PHE A 535 -17.23 9.06 18.45
N GLY A 536 -18.44 9.34 18.00
CA GLY A 536 -18.76 10.57 17.27
C GLY A 536 -18.44 10.55 15.78
N THR A 537 -17.76 9.53 15.24
CA THR A 537 -17.34 9.52 13.83
C THR A 537 -17.40 8.13 13.17
N ASP A 538 -18.12 8.03 12.05
CA ASP A 538 -17.95 6.90 11.12
C ASP A 538 -17.03 7.33 9.97
N ASN A 539 -15.99 6.56 9.72
CA ASN A 539 -15.17 6.67 8.52
C ASN A 539 -15.48 5.49 7.60
N ILE A 540 -15.98 5.75 6.39
CA ILE A 540 -16.34 4.70 5.42
C ILE A 540 -15.44 4.84 4.21
N TYR A 541 -14.59 3.86 3.98
CA TYR A 541 -13.64 3.81 2.88
C TYR A 541 -14.26 2.99 1.74
N LEU A 542 -14.21 3.51 0.52
CA LEU A 542 -14.64 2.77 -0.68
C LEU A 542 -13.44 2.11 -1.33
N LEU A 543 -13.26 0.83 -1.04
CA LEU A 543 -12.17 0.03 -1.57
C LEU A 543 -12.64 -0.70 -2.81
N LYS A 544 -12.06 -0.37 -3.96
CA LYS A 544 -12.39 -1.03 -5.23
C LYS A 544 -11.51 -2.28 -5.40
N PRO A 545 -12.08 -3.47 -5.65
CA PRO A 545 -11.30 -4.67 -5.93
C PRO A 545 -10.31 -4.43 -7.06
N PHE A 546 -9.12 -5.01 -6.95
CA PHE A 546 -8.07 -4.97 -7.97
C PHE A 546 -7.52 -3.57 -8.32
N SER A 547 -7.97 -2.53 -7.62
CA SER A 547 -7.48 -1.16 -7.83
C SER A 547 -6.04 -1.03 -7.33
N GLN A 548 -5.19 -0.40 -8.14
CA GLN A 548 -3.83 -0.02 -7.75
C GLN A 548 -3.72 1.46 -7.35
N SER A 549 -4.86 2.16 -7.21
CA SER A 549 -4.84 3.58 -6.84
C SER A 549 -4.38 3.73 -5.40
N ALA A 550 -3.40 4.61 -5.19
CA ALA A 550 -2.96 4.98 -3.86
C ALA A 550 -4.02 5.80 -3.10
N LYS A 551 -4.99 6.40 -3.82
CA LYS A 551 -5.99 7.30 -3.24
C LYS A 551 -7.37 6.66 -3.23
N ILE A 552 -7.86 6.37 -2.04
CA ILE A 552 -9.17 5.78 -1.83
C ILE A 552 -10.19 6.86 -1.44
N PRO A 553 -11.42 6.82 -1.99
CA PRO A 553 -12.48 7.66 -1.50
C PRO A 553 -12.88 7.31 -0.06
N LYS A 554 -13.18 8.33 0.74
CA LYS A 554 -13.57 8.23 2.13
C LYS A 554 -14.79 9.11 2.40
N MET A 555 -15.84 8.55 3.01
CA MET A 555 -16.93 9.29 3.64
C MET A 555 -16.64 9.44 5.13
N THR A 556 -16.85 10.62 5.68
CA THR A 556 -16.76 10.89 7.12
C THR A 556 -18.11 11.42 7.60
N ILE A 557 -18.74 10.69 8.51
CA ILE A 557 -20.00 11.08 9.14
C ILE A 557 -19.69 11.47 10.58
N ARG A 558 -20.04 12.69 10.97
CA ARG A 558 -19.89 13.16 12.35
C ARG A 558 -21.23 13.18 13.07
N TYR A 559 -21.22 12.76 14.32
CA TYR A 559 -22.39 12.66 15.18
C TYR A 559 -22.23 13.49 16.46
N GLN A 560 -23.34 14.04 16.92
CA GLN A 560 -23.50 14.50 18.29
C GLN A 560 -24.24 13.43 19.08
N TYR A 561 -23.78 13.14 20.29
CA TYR A 561 -24.44 12.22 21.21
C TYR A 561 -25.07 12.96 22.38
N ALA A 562 -26.33 12.64 22.66
CA ALA A 562 -27.03 13.06 23.88
C ALA A 562 -26.96 11.92 24.90
N LEU A 563 -25.87 11.86 25.66
CA LEU A 563 -25.67 10.84 26.70
C LEU A 563 -26.55 11.14 27.92
N ALA A 564 -27.16 10.08 28.46
CA ALA A 564 -28.00 10.10 29.63
C ALA A 564 -27.77 8.83 30.46
N LEU A 565 -28.18 8.88 31.73
CA LEU A 565 -28.13 7.73 32.63
C LEU A 565 -29.04 6.61 32.12
N ARG A 566 -28.54 5.37 32.10
CA ARG A 566 -29.35 4.20 31.75
C ARG A 566 -30.35 3.92 32.88
N LYS A 567 -31.64 3.80 32.56
CA LYS A 567 -32.66 3.39 33.52
C LYS A 567 -32.39 1.93 33.92
N GLU A 568 -32.11 1.69 35.20
CA GLU A 568 -31.71 0.38 35.72
C GLU A 568 -32.74 -0.70 35.42
N ASN A 569 -32.28 -1.83 34.89
CA ASN A 569 -32.84 -3.15 35.16
C ASN A 569 -31.69 -4.04 35.66
N GLU A 570 -31.72 -4.35 36.95
CA GLU A 570 -31.06 -5.52 37.57
C GLU A 570 -29.52 -5.57 37.59
N ARG A 571 -28.87 -4.76 38.44
CA ARG A 571 -27.63 -5.15 39.14
C ARG A 571 -27.46 -4.31 40.43
N PRO A 572 -27.22 -4.92 41.60
CA PRO A 572 -26.91 -4.16 42.81
C PRO A 572 -25.52 -3.52 42.67
N LYS A 573 -25.44 -2.19 42.76
CA LYS A 573 -24.17 -1.45 42.82
C LYS A 573 -23.70 -1.38 44.28
N GLU A 574 -22.39 -1.55 44.51
CA GLU A 574 -21.77 -1.42 45.85
C GLU A 574 -21.86 0.01 46.42
N VAL A 575 -22.02 1.02 45.55
CA VAL A 575 -22.20 2.43 45.90
C VAL A 575 -23.45 2.96 45.22
N VAL A 576 -24.42 3.44 46.00
CA VAL A 576 -25.63 4.09 45.50
C VAL A 576 -25.39 5.60 45.46
N LEU A 577 -25.26 6.16 44.26
CA LEU A 577 -25.26 7.61 44.05
C LEU A 577 -26.67 8.16 44.29
N ASP A 578 -26.79 9.28 44.99
CA ASP A 578 -28.09 9.91 45.21
C ASP A 578 -28.54 10.76 44.00
N ALA A 579 -29.79 11.24 44.03
CA ALA A 579 -30.36 11.99 42.92
C ALA A 579 -29.62 13.32 42.65
N ALA A 580 -28.99 13.94 43.65
CA ALA A 580 -28.23 15.17 43.48
C ALA A 580 -26.87 14.88 42.82
N ASP A 581 -26.21 13.81 43.26
CA ASP A 581 -24.97 13.31 42.66
C ASP A 581 -25.18 12.95 41.17
N LEU A 582 -26.28 12.27 40.84
CA LEU A 582 -26.64 11.93 39.46
C LEU A 582 -26.92 13.17 38.60
N ALA A 583 -27.59 14.19 39.16
CA ALA A 583 -27.85 15.44 38.45
C ALA A 583 -26.57 16.24 38.15
N GLU A 584 -25.58 16.22 39.05
CA GLU A 584 -24.26 16.82 38.78
C GLU A 584 -23.50 16.05 37.69
N LEU A 585 -23.57 14.71 37.70
CA LEU A 585 -22.99 13.90 36.62
C LEU A 585 -23.62 14.22 35.26
N GLU A 586 -24.94 14.36 35.18
CA GLU A 586 -25.64 14.75 33.94
C GLU A 586 -25.18 16.13 33.43
N LYS A 587 -24.92 17.10 34.32
CA LYS A 587 -24.36 18.41 33.92
C LYS A 587 -22.96 18.27 33.33
N SER A 588 -22.10 17.45 33.93
CA SER A 588 -20.75 17.20 33.42
C SER A 588 -20.77 16.49 32.06
N LEU A 589 -21.68 15.53 31.86
CA LEU A 589 -21.89 14.87 30.57
C LEU A 589 -22.42 15.83 29.50
N ALA A 590 -23.35 16.72 29.85
CA ALA A 590 -23.87 17.73 28.93
C ALA A 590 -22.77 18.72 28.49
N ARG A 591 -21.94 19.17 29.44
CA ARG A 591 -20.79 20.03 29.15
C ARG A 591 -19.77 19.34 28.24
N MET A 592 -19.45 18.08 28.52
CA MET A 592 -18.57 17.28 27.66
C MET A 592 -19.11 17.19 26.24
N SER A 593 -20.41 16.90 26.07
CA SER A 593 -21.05 16.82 24.74
C SER A 593 -20.98 18.17 24.00
N ASP A 594 -21.18 19.29 24.68
CA ASP A 594 -21.09 20.64 24.09
C ASP A 594 -19.66 20.99 23.65
N GLU A 595 -18.66 20.72 24.48
CA GLU A 595 -17.25 20.97 24.14
C GLU A 595 -16.77 20.11 22.96
N MET A 596 -17.21 18.84 22.89
CA MET A 596 -16.92 17.94 21.75
C MET A 596 -17.43 18.47 20.40
N LEU A 597 -18.47 19.30 20.39
CA LEU A 597 -19.02 19.91 19.17
C LEU A 597 -18.14 21.03 18.61
N HIS A 598 -17.45 21.75 19.48
CA HIS A 598 -16.78 23.00 19.13
C HIS A 598 -15.31 22.80 18.75
N ASP A 599 -14.59 21.92 19.45
CA ASP A 599 -13.12 21.81 19.32
C ASP A 599 -12.64 20.53 18.62
N GLY A 600 -13.57 19.63 18.23
CA GLY A 600 -13.24 18.24 17.86
C GLY A 600 -12.94 17.40 19.09
N LEU A 601 -12.81 16.07 18.94
CA LEU A 601 -12.65 15.11 20.06
C LEU A 601 -11.60 15.59 21.08
N PRO A 602 -12.00 16.06 22.28
CA PRO A 602 -11.06 16.42 23.32
C PRO A 602 -10.77 15.14 24.12
N VAL A 603 -9.59 14.56 23.89
CA VAL A 603 -8.87 13.97 25.03
C VAL A 603 -8.56 15.19 25.90
N TRP A 604 -9.32 15.38 26.98
CA TRP A 604 -9.16 16.52 27.88
C TRP A 604 -7.67 16.73 28.11
N SER A 605 -7.19 17.86 27.60
CA SER A 605 -5.78 18.08 27.41
C SER A 605 -5.08 17.83 28.75
N PHE A 606 -4.05 16.97 28.76
CA PHE A 606 -3.14 16.78 29.89
C PHE A 606 -2.54 18.10 30.43
N ASN A 607 -2.80 19.23 29.78
CA ASN A 607 -2.37 20.57 30.16
C ASN A 607 -3.23 21.20 31.28
N HIS A 608 -4.45 20.72 31.56
CA HIS A 608 -5.27 21.22 32.68
C HIS A 608 -5.88 20.07 33.50
N PRO A 609 -5.90 20.18 34.84
CA PRO A 609 -6.43 19.13 35.68
C PRO A 609 -7.97 19.11 35.62
N ILE A 610 -8.53 17.90 35.57
CA ILE A 610 -9.98 17.64 35.57
C ILE A 610 -10.59 18.08 36.89
N CYS A 611 -9.94 17.72 38.00
CA CYS A 611 -10.31 18.17 39.34
C CYS A 611 -9.31 19.20 39.88
N PRO A 612 -9.75 20.18 40.69
CA PRO A 612 -8.84 21.12 41.34
C PRO A 612 -7.80 20.39 42.19
N ILE A 613 -6.50 20.67 41.97
CA ILE A 613 -5.40 20.04 42.72
C ILE A 613 -5.19 20.80 44.05
N PRO A 614 -5.35 20.15 45.21
CA PRO A 614 -5.02 20.76 46.49
C PRO A 614 -3.54 21.10 46.60
N ALA A 615 -3.20 22.23 47.23
CA ALA A 615 -1.81 22.67 47.40
C ALA A 615 -0.92 21.69 48.21
N SER A 616 -1.54 20.75 48.92
CA SER A 616 -0.86 19.69 49.68
C SER A 616 -0.43 18.48 48.84
N VAL A 617 -0.91 18.36 47.60
CA VAL A 617 -0.60 17.22 46.72
C VAL A 617 0.80 17.38 46.12
N SER A 618 1.60 16.31 46.13
CA SER A 618 2.93 16.28 45.54
C SER A 618 2.86 16.45 44.01
N LYS A 619 3.97 16.87 43.38
CA LYS A 619 4.02 16.94 41.90
C LYS A 619 3.84 15.58 41.23
N GLU A 620 4.29 14.51 41.88
CA GLU A 620 4.14 13.13 41.38
C GLU A 620 2.67 12.70 41.41
N ASN A 621 1.92 13.07 42.45
CA ASN A 621 0.53 12.66 42.63
C ASN A 621 -0.47 13.59 41.93
N ALA A 622 -0.01 14.76 41.47
CA ALA A 622 -0.81 15.68 40.66
C ALA A 622 -1.37 14.99 39.40
N GLN A 623 -0.67 13.99 38.85
CA GLN A 623 -1.07 13.27 37.64
C GLN A 623 -2.47 12.62 37.74
N PHE A 624 -2.88 12.15 38.92
CA PHE A 624 -4.18 11.52 39.14
C PHE A 624 -5.36 12.49 38.99
N TYR A 625 -5.10 13.79 38.99
CA TYR A 625 -6.11 14.82 38.76
C TYR A 625 -6.31 15.15 37.27
N TYR A 626 -5.46 14.63 36.38
CA TYR A 626 -5.52 14.89 34.94
C TYR A 626 -6.22 13.78 34.15
N THR A 627 -6.28 12.56 34.69
CA THR A 627 -6.88 11.39 34.01
C THR A 627 -7.34 10.37 35.04
N GLY A 628 -8.42 9.65 34.75
CA GLY A 628 -8.84 8.51 35.56
C GLY A 628 -8.10 7.22 35.20
N ASP A 629 -8.52 6.11 35.82
CA ASP A 629 -7.88 4.80 35.65
C ASP A 629 -7.94 4.32 34.19
N PRO A 630 -6.88 3.65 33.68
CA PRO A 630 -6.89 3.07 32.33
C PRO A 630 -8.12 2.19 32.09
N LEU A 631 -8.71 2.32 30.89
CA LEU A 631 -9.84 1.48 30.49
C LEU A 631 -9.31 0.22 29.78
N HIS A 632 -10.13 -0.83 29.79
CA HIS A 632 -9.81 -2.08 29.08
C HIS A 632 -9.73 -1.84 27.56
N TYR A 633 -8.86 -2.55 26.84
CA TYR A 633 -8.59 -2.34 25.40
C TYR A 633 -9.83 -2.51 24.49
N THR A 634 -10.89 -3.14 25.02
CA THR A 634 -12.18 -3.31 24.33
C THR A 634 -13.07 -2.07 24.41
N VAL A 635 -12.58 -0.99 25.00
CA VAL A 635 -13.29 0.25 25.24
C VAL A 635 -12.43 1.41 24.74
N GLU A 636 -13.05 2.27 23.94
CA GLU A 636 -12.53 3.57 23.58
C GLU A 636 -12.75 4.54 24.75
N ARG A 637 -11.69 5.16 25.23
CA ARG A 637 -11.78 6.30 26.16
C ARG A 637 -12.24 7.52 25.37
N VAL A 638 -13.44 8.00 25.68
CA VAL A 638 -14.04 9.16 25.02
C VAL A 638 -13.52 10.46 25.61
N ALA A 639 -13.51 10.55 26.95
CA ALA A 639 -13.18 11.77 27.68
C ALA A 639 -12.95 11.46 29.16
N ASP A 640 -12.31 12.40 29.86
CA ASP A 640 -12.24 12.44 31.32
C ASP A 640 -12.97 13.69 31.81
N ILE A 641 -13.97 13.54 32.67
CA ILE A 641 -14.85 14.63 33.12
C ILE A 641 -14.79 14.81 34.64
N PRO A 642 -15.00 16.04 35.16
CA PRO A 642 -15.14 16.23 36.58
C PRO A 642 -16.50 15.69 37.05
N VAL A 643 -16.51 14.88 38.10
CA VAL A 643 -17.74 14.37 38.72
C VAL A 643 -17.82 14.87 40.15
N TRP A 644 -18.82 15.71 40.44
CA TRP A 644 -19.00 16.32 41.74
C TRP A 644 -19.96 15.50 42.60
N LEU A 645 -19.42 14.78 43.58
CA LEU A 645 -20.19 13.97 44.52
C LEU A 645 -20.13 14.60 45.91
N LYS A 646 -21.27 14.96 46.49
CA LYS A 646 -21.37 15.60 47.81
C LYS A 646 -20.38 16.76 48.02
N GLY A 647 -20.16 17.56 46.97
CA GLY A 647 -19.26 18.73 46.98
C GLY A 647 -17.76 18.41 46.82
N LYS A 648 -17.38 17.16 46.57
CA LYS A 648 -16.00 16.74 46.27
C LYS A 648 -15.89 16.36 44.79
N CYS A 649 -14.75 16.68 44.17
CA CYS A 649 -14.49 16.35 42.78
C CYS A 649 -13.80 14.98 42.66
N TYR A 650 -14.33 14.14 41.79
CA TYR A 650 -13.81 12.85 41.35
C TYR A 650 -13.53 12.91 39.85
N VAL A 651 -12.62 12.07 39.36
CA VAL A 651 -12.33 11.97 37.92
C VAL A 651 -13.22 10.88 37.32
N GLY A 652 -14.03 11.25 36.32
CA GLY A 652 -14.91 10.35 35.61
C GLY A 652 -14.35 10.01 34.22
N SER A 653 -13.87 8.78 34.02
CA SER A 653 -13.44 8.31 32.71
C SER A 653 -14.64 7.76 31.93
N VAL A 654 -15.03 8.47 30.87
CA VAL A 654 -16.13 8.08 29.97
C VAL A 654 -15.61 7.10 28.93
N GLY A 655 -16.21 5.92 28.88
CA GLY A 655 -15.85 4.84 27.97
C GLY A 655 -17.03 4.36 27.13
N THR A 656 -16.74 3.88 25.93
CA THR A 656 -17.70 3.21 25.05
C THR A 656 -17.02 2.05 24.33
N PRO A 657 -17.71 0.95 23.99
CA PRO A 657 -17.20 -0.04 23.05
C PRO A 657 -17.16 0.56 21.61
N PHE A 658 -16.23 1.50 21.39
CA PHE A 658 -15.94 2.15 20.11
C PHE A 658 -17.14 2.81 19.43
N GLY A 659 -18.07 3.34 20.23
CA GLY A 659 -19.24 4.06 19.73
C GLY A 659 -20.24 3.17 18.99
N PHE A 660 -20.23 1.85 19.24
CA PHE A 660 -21.23 0.94 18.70
C PHE A 660 -22.65 1.45 18.98
N TYR A 661 -23.48 1.49 17.95
CA TYR A 661 -24.77 2.16 17.99
C TYR A 661 -25.86 1.32 17.34
N THR A 662 -27.01 1.20 18.00
CA THR A 662 -28.24 0.72 17.36
C THR A 662 -29.32 1.80 17.46
N PRO A 663 -30.17 2.00 16.43
CA PRO A 663 -31.29 2.94 16.52
C PRO A 663 -32.28 2.63 17.67
N LYS A 664 -32.32 1.37 18.11
CA LYS A 664 -33.21 0.90 19.18
C LYS A 664 -32.67 1.22 20.58
N ASP A 665 -31.38 0.96 20.81
CA ASP A 665 -30.78 0.98 22.15
C ASP A 665 -29.86 2.18 22.38
N GLY A 666 -29.55 2.94 21.33
CA GLY A 666 -28.60 4.05 21.36
C GLY A 666 -27.15 3.56 21.35
N VAL A 667 -26.23 4.45 21.74
CA VAL A 667 -24.85 4.07 22.08
C VAL A 667 -24.82 3.51 23.49
N GLU A 668 -24.08 2.43 23.69
CA GLU A 668 -23.69 2.00 25.03
C GLU A 668 -22.46 2.79 25.49
N ALA A 669 -22.52 3.36 26.68
CA ALA A 669 -21.40 4.05 27.28
C ALA A 669 -21.44 3.85 28.80
N PHE A 670 -20.36 4.23 29.47
CA PHE A 670 -20.30 4.23 30.92
C PHE A 670 -19.33 5.30 31.39
N VAL A 671 -19.41 5.65 32.67
CA VAL A 671 -18.40 6.45 33.34
C VAL A 671 -17.84 5.67 34.53
N VAL A 672 -16.52 5.53 34.60
CA VAL A 672 -15.82 5.02 35.78
C VAL A 672 -15.37 6.22 36.60
N ILE A 673 -15.81 6.29 37.86
CA ILE A 673 -15.57 7.42 38.74
C ILE A 673 -14.55 6.99 39.79
N THR A 674 -13.40 7.66 39.80
CA THR A 674 -12.30 7.37 40.73
C THR A 674 -11.90 8.58 41.56
N SER A 675 -11.42 8.34 42.78
CA SER A 675 -10.81 9.41 43.56
C SER A 675 -9.41 9.71 43.02
N PRO A 676 -9.08 10.99 42.73
CA PRO A 676 -7.70 11.38 42.43
C PRO A 676 -6.83 11.47 43.69
N ARG A 677 -7.38 11.14 44.87
CA ARG A 677 -6.72 11.27 46.18
C ARG A 677 -6.20 9.92 46.67
N GLU A 678 -4.94 9.87 47.08
CA GLU A 678 -4.32 8.64 47.59
C GLU A 678 -4.87 8.17 48.95
N ASP A 679 -5.39 9.10 49.75
CA ASP A 679 -5.95 8.81 51.07
C ASP A 679 -7.40 8.29 51.00
N GLU A 680 -7.98 8.18 49.81
CA GLU A 680 -9.35 7.73 49.59
C GLU A 680 -9.44 6.72 48.45
N SER A 681 -9.77 5.48 48.78
CA SER A 681 -10.17 4.49 47.79
C SER A 681 -11.66 4.64 47.47
N PHE A 682 -11.98 5.34 46.38
CA PHE A 682 -13.33 5.40 45.82
C PHE A 682 -13.30 5.00 44.35
N HIS A 683 -14.08 4.00 43.99
CA HIS A 683 -14.23 3.50 42.62
C HIS A 683 -15.68 3.03 42.42
N THR A 684 -16.38 3.59 41.42
CA THR A 684 -17.72 3.15 41.04
C THR A 684 -17.94 3.35 39.54
N SER A 685 -18.96 2.71 38.97
CA SER A 685 -19.33 2.89 37.57
C SER A 685 -20.81 3.19 37.38
N VAL A 686 -21.10 4.00 36.37
CA VAL A 686 -22.47 4.36 36.00
C VAL A 686 -22.64 4.12 34.50
N ASP A 687 -23.63 3.28 34.17
CA ASP A 687 -23.97 2.99 32.78
C ASP A 687 -24.77 4.14 32.16
N LEU A 688 -24.41 4.44 30.92
CA LEU A 688 -24.97 5.50 30.11
C LEU A 688 -25.57 4.91 28.83
N THR A 689 -26.52 5.63 28.27
CA THR A 689 -27.02 5.42 26.91
C THR A 689 -27.20 6.77 26.24
N GLY A 690 -27.16 6.84 24.92
CA GLY A 690 -27.46 8.09 24.22
C GLY A 690 -27.97 7.89 22.81
N SER A 691 -28.88 8.76 22.39
CA SER A 691 -29.22 8.91 20.97
C SER A 691 -28.16 9.76 20.28
N ARG A 692 -28.04 9.58 18.96
CA ARG A 692 -27.13 10.38 18.14
C ARG A 692 -27.87 11.24 17.13
N THR A 693 -27.25 12.31 16.68
CA THR A 693 -27.74 13.12 15.55
C THR A 693 -26.57 13.44 14.63
N VAL A 694 -26.75 13.26 13.32
CA VAL A 694 -25.73 13.59 12.32
C VAL A 694 -25.52 15.09 12.24
N LEU A 695 -24.28 15.52 12.42
CA LEU A 695 -23.83 16.90 12.28
C LEU A 695 -23.43 17.20 10.83
N SER A 696 -22.67 16.31 10.21
CA SER A 696 -22.17 16.50 8.86
C SER A 696 -21.83 15.17 8.20
N ILE A 697 -22.03 15.09 6.90
CA ILE A 697 -21.47 14.06 6.03
C ILE A 697 -20.50 14.78 5.09
N ASN A 698 -19.24 14.35 5.05
CA ASN A 698 -18.22 14.88 4.16
C ASN A 698 -17.57 13.74 3.37
N HIS A 699 -17.03 14.05 2.19
CA HIS A 699 -16.23 13.11 1.43
C HIS A 699 -14.87 13.70 1.07
N SER A 700 -13.85 12.84 1.04
CA SER A 700 -12.48 13.18 0.66
C SER A 700 -11.83 12.01 -0.06
N ARG A 701 -10.59 12.21 -0.54
CA ARG A 701 -9.69 11.11 -0.93
C ARG A 701 -8.51 11.10 0.02
N VAL A 702 -8.11 9.93 0.47
CA VAL A 702 -6.99 9.74 1.40
C VAL A 702 -6.02 8.71 0.85
N ASP A 703 -4.75 8.82 1.23
CA ASP A 703 -3.75 7.84 0.83
C ASP A 703 -3.98 6.53 1.59
N LEU A 704 -3.97 5.40 0.88
CA LEU A 704 -4.18 4.06 1.43
C LEU A 704 -3.13 3.72 2.51
N ALA A 705 -1.93 4.29 2.42
CA ALA A 705 -0.88 4.16 3.43
C ALA A 705 -1.17 4.97 4.71
N GLU A 706 -1.94 6.06 4.60
CA GLU A 706 -2.30 6.92 5.73
C GLU A 706 -3.63 6.55 6.37
N SER A 707 -4.43 5.66 5.73
CA SER A 707 -5.65 5.11 6.32
C SER A 707 -5.33 4.08 7.41
N HIS A 708 -4.90 4.60 8.56
CA HIS A 708 -4.73 3.88 9.81
C HIS A 708 -6.02 3.08 10.08
N GLY A 709 -5.89 1.77 10.29
CA GLY A 709 -7.02 0.86 10.57
C GLY A 709 -7.35 -0.12 9.45
N ILE A 710 -7.03 0.17 8.18
CA ILE A 710 -7.32 -0.75 7.07
C ILE A 710 -6.47 -2.02 7.16
N PHE A 711 -5.23 -1.91 7.63
CA PHE A 711 -4.30 -3.04 7.83
C PHE A 711 -3.83 -3.17 9.28
N ALA A 712 -4.53 -2.53 10.23
CA ALA A 712 -4.08 -2.48 11.61
C ALA A 712 -4.28 -3.83 12.29
N ARG A 713 -3.21 -4.63 12.28
CA ARG A 713 -3.01 -5.75 13.22
C ARG A 713 -2.48 -5.23 14.56
#